data_AF-N4VTD8-F1
#
_entry.id   AF-N4VTD8-F1
#
_cell.length_a   1.000
_cell.length_b   1.000
_cell.length_c   1.000
_cell.angle_alpha   90.00
_cell.angle_beta   90.00
_cell.angle_gamma   90.00
#
_symmetry.space_group_name_H-M   'P 1'
#
loop_
_entity.id
_entity.type
_entity.pdbx_description
1 polymer ?
#
loop_
_entity_poly.entity_id
_entity_poly.type
_entity_poly.pdbx_seq_one_letter_code
_entity_poly.pdbx_strand_id
1 'polypeptide(L)'
;MTALVLALLATAPAVLAQTFQRLGACPDLGCVFPPDQANFLPGQNFDVRVEVHAPVNGTEAFNGGVPDADFTVSVASNAEPDGKPLADFFGVAEPALETWAFSWYEDLFAEDAGNKTVVNVASRAYRRLALYEPGNYTVSLKYYNGSRTTLAEWFVRPLAEEKKAKNVILFIGDGMTTNMITAARLLGHKSVNGKYQSRMQMDEFPILGHQMTHSVDSFVTDSANSASALYSGHKATSDSMGVYSDSSEDDFDDPKVETIVELVTRIWGSAWGAVTTAALDDATPAALTGHSRSRSNAGPLIDQALNGVTNYSWPSHPGPDVYFGGGASTFLPGETSYQGRDYYEEFRRQGYSVSWNATSLRDAPVASKALGVFATSHLPVWLDRNILTDNIAALESHPSGDGTAPLDLPGLKDMTLKAVDILLERSRSSNGNGTGFFLMSEGASIDKQMHALDYDRALGDLLEFDDTIRATVKKLGDAGELDDTLIVVTADHGHGFDVFGVADTQYLAAQTSDRGKRDAVGTYERSGLSHYTVARPDGVEYGTGPHFPLNWSPRYAIAPGFGAAPDRRENYRLHEAPRRVVVESEGEEDGYVANPEDGEGGFFVQGTLPTSSPSGVHSITDVPLFAMGPCQQTFAGVYDNTDVFFKIASCLGLGQASAVPPGRR
;
A
#
# COMPACT_ATOMS: atom_id res chain seq x y z
N MET A 1 -72.63 -3.02 -9.97
CA MET A 1 -71.52 -2.44 -9.22
C MET A 1 -70.49 -3.54 -9.04
N THR A 2 -69.56 -3.63 -9.97
CA THR A 2 -68.61 -4.73 -10.13
C THR A 2 -67.22 -4.19 -9.81
N ALA A 3 -66.52 -4.91 -8.93
CA ALA A 3 -65.27 -4.51 -8.29
C ALA A 3 -64.12 -4.33 -9.30
N LEU A 4 -63.37 -3.24 -9.13
CA LEU A 4 -62.13 -2.96 -9.85
C LEU A 4 -60.96 -3.47 -8.99
N VAL A 5 -60.25 -4.48 -9.49
CA VAL A 5 -58.97 -4.95 -8.91
C VAL A 5 -57.89 -4.01 -9.42
N LEU A 6 -57.28 -3.23 -8.51
CA LEU A 6 -56.10 -2.42 -8.80
C LEU A 6 -54.85 -3.31 -8.62
N ALA A 7 -54.20 -3.67 -9.72
CA ALA A 7 -52.88 -4.28 -9.68
C ALA A 7 -51.84 -3.17 -9.39
N LEU A 8 -51.25 -3.20 -8.20
CA LEU A 8 -50.03 -2.43 -7.91
C LEU A 8 -48.86 -3.13 -8.64
N LEU A 9 -48.38 -2.52 -9.72
CA LEU A 9 -47.03 -2.76 -10.25
C LEU A 9 -46.05 -2.16 -9.25
N ALA A 10 -45.50 -3.00 -8.37
CA ALA A 10 -44.33 -2.65 -7.58
C ALA A 10 -43.10 -2.73 -8.51
N THR A 11 -42.71 -1.60 -9.10
CA THR A 11 -41.35 -1.44 -9.63
C THR A 11 -40.42 -1.34 -8.43
N ALA A 12 -39.88 -2.48 -7.99
CA ALA A 12 -38.73 -2.46 -7.10
C ALA A 12 -37.59 -1.79 -7.88
N PRO A 13 -37.02 -0.68 -7.40
CA PRO A 13 -35.79 -0.17 -7.98
C PRO A 13 -34.76 -1.29 -7.87
N ALA A 14 -34.12 -1.65 -8.98
CA ALA A 14 -32.96 -2.52 -8.98
C ALA A 14 -31.92 -1.83 -8.09
N VAL A 15 -31.78 -2.32 -6.86
CA VAL A 15 -30.62 -2.04 -6.05
C VAL A 15 -29.49 -2.74 -6.79
N LEU A 16 -28.78 -2.01 -7.65
CA LEU A 16 -27.53 -2.49 -8.23
C LEU A 16 -26.68 -2.95 -7.04
N ALA A 17 -26.37 -4.24 -6.99
CA ALA A 17 -25.63 -4.81 -5.88
C ALA A 17 -24.24 -4.19 -5.87
N GLN A 18 -23.99 -3.25 -4.94
CA GLN A 18 -22.72 -2.52 -4.84
C GLN A 18 -21.50 -3.45 -4.71
N THR A 19 -21.71 -4.69 -4.24
CA THR A 19 -20.67 -5.70 -3.99
C THR A 19 -20.18 -6.42 -5.25
N PHE A 20 -21.03 -6.55 -6.28
CA PHE A 20 -20.67 -7.23 -7.52
C PHE A 20 -20.83 -6.20 -8.63
N GLN A 21 -19.71 -5.61 -9.04
CA GLN A 21 -19.65 -4.70 -10.19
C GLN A 21 -18.91 -5.42 -11.30
N ARG A 22 -19.30 -5.20 -12.57
CA ARG A 22 -18.55 -5.73 -13.72
C ARG A 22 -17.08 -5.33 -13.67
N LEU A 23 -16.85 -4.04 -13.45
CA LEU A 23 -15.57 -3.37 -13.28
C LEU A 23 -15.81 -2.13 -12.42
N GLY A 24 -14.96 -1.87 -11.41
CA GLY A 24 -15.18 -0.78 -10.45
C GLY A 24 -15.29 0.61 -11.06
N ALA A 25 -14.55 0.87 -12.13
CA ALA A 25 -14.53 2.15 -12.85
C ALA A 25 -15.43 2.17 -14.10
N CYS A 26 -16.37 1.22 -14.24
CA CYS A 26 -17.32 1.16 -15.35
C CYS A 26 -18.78 1.24 -14.88
N PRO A 27 -19.42 2.44 -14.93
CA PRO A 27 -20.73 2.65 -14.32
C PRO A 27 -21.94 2.11 -15.11
N ASP A 28 -21.77 1.77 -16.40
CA ASP A 28 -22.84 1.25 -17.28
C ASP A 28 -22.21 0.30 -18.32
N LEU A 29 -22.70 0.32 -19.57
CA LEU A 29 -22.16 -0.46 -20.69
C LEU A 29 -20.97 0.21 -21.39
N GLY A 30 -20.68 1.49 -21.12
CA GLY A 30 -19.55 2.21 -21.69
C GLY A 30 -18.57 2.59 -20.59
N CYS A 31 -17.33 2.11 -20.67
CA CYS A 31 -16.27 2.38 -19.71
C CYS A 31 -15.28 3.38 -20.30
N VAL A 32 -14.81 4.33 -19.48
CA VAL A 32 -13.72 5.25 -19.81
C VAL A 32 -12.70 5.16 -18.68
N PHE A 33 -11.45 4.87 -19.03
CA PHE A 33 -10.32 4.84 -18.12
C PHE A 33 -9.29 5.86 -18.59
N PRO A 34 -8.79 6.78 -17.76
CA PRO A 34 -9.18 7.02 -16.36
C PRO A 34 -10.66 7.39 -16.19
N PRO A 35 -11.31 6.98 -15.08
CA PRO A 35 -12.74 7.18 -14.86
C PRO A 35 -13.08 8.66 -14.63
N ASP A 36 -14.37 8.93 -14.49
CA ASP A 36 -14.87 10.24 -14.05
C ASP A 36 -14.20 10.67 -12.73
N GLN A 37 -14.03 11.98 -12.55
CA GLN A 37 -13.36 12.62 -11.42
C GLN A 37 -11.85 12.33 -11.28
N ALA A 38 -11.21 11.79 -12.32
CA ALA A 38 -9.75 11.64 -12.31
C ALA A 38 -9.04 13.01 -12.30
N ASN A 39 -8.02 13.13 -11.46
CA ASN A 39 -7.14 14.30 -11.41
C ASN A 39 -5.82 13.99 -12.10
N PHE A 40 -5.18 14.99 -12.70
CA PHE A 40 -3.88 14.83 -13.36
C PHE A 40 -2.91 15.92 -12.93
N LEU A 41 -1.64 15.57 -12.84
CA LEU A 41 -0.56 16.54 -12.80
C LEU A 41 -0.26 16.97 -14.25
N PRO A 42 -0.06 18.28 -14.54
CA PRO A 42 0.34 18.73 -15.87
C PRO A 42 1.57 17.97 -16.39
N GLY A 43 1.45 17.30 -17.53
CA GLY A 43 2.52 16.53 -18.17
C GLY A 43 2.82 15.15 -17.56
N GLN A 44 1.96 14.64 -16.68
CA GLN A 44 1.97 13.23 -16.25
C GLN A 44 1.54 12.33 -17.40
N ASN A 45 2.26 11.22 -17.60
CA ASN A 45 1.90 10.24 -18.61
C ASN A 45 0.79 9.31 -18.10
N PHE A 46 -0.13 8.96 -18.98
CA PHE A 46 -1.18 7.98 -18.71
C PHE A 46 -1.66 7.34 -20.00
N ASP A 47 -2.31 6.18 -19.90
CA ASP A 47 -3.05 5.58 -20.99
C ASP A 47 -4.54 5.95 -20.88
N VAL A 48 -5.23 5.99 -22.01
CA VAL A 48 -6.69 6.01 -22.06
C VAL A 48 -7.19 4.72 -22.65
N ARG A 49 -8.12 4.04 -21.97
CA ARG A 49 -8.85 2.90 -22.55
C ARG A 49 -10.34 3.20 -22.51
N VAL A 50 -11.04 2.83 -23.59
CA VAL A 50 -12.50 2.79 -23.60
C VAL A 50 -12.98 1.40 -23.91
N GLU A 51 -14.10 1.01 -23.31
CA GLU A 51 -14.74 -0.27 -23.57
C GLU A 51 -16.24 -0.08 -23.77
N VAL A 52 -16.80 -0.79 -24.74
CA VAL A 52 -18.24 -0.90 -24.94
C VAL A 52 -18.64 -2.35 -24.72
N HIS A 53 -19.42 -2.57 -23.67
CA HIS A 53 -19.88 -3.86 -23.20
C HIS A 53 -21.26 -4.21 -23.78
N ALA A 54 -21.44 -5.49 -24.10
CA ALA A 54 -22.71 -6.11 -24.43
C ALA A 54 -22.87 -7.44 -23.68
N PRO A 55 -23.46 -7.42 -22.48
CA PRO A 55 -23.79 -8.65 -21.76
C PRO A 55 -24.70 -9.55 -22.59
N VAL A 56 -24.37 -10.84 -22.65
CA VAL A 56 -25.08 -11.86 -23.46
C VAL A 56 -26.31 -12.38 -22.72
N ASN A 57 -26.19 -12.55 -21.41
CA ASN A 57 -27.18 -13.09 -20.49
C ASN A 57 -27.21 -12.25 -19.21
N GLY A 58 -27.94 -12.72 -18.19
CA GLY A 58 -28.08 -12.02 -16.93
C GLY A 58 -29.10 -10.87 -16.98
N THR A 59 -29.18 -10.11 -15.90
CA THR A 59 -30.13 -9.00 -15.76
C THR A 59 -29.76 -7.80 -16.66
N GLU A 60 -28.50 -7.71 -17.08
CA GLU A 60 -27.98 -6.65 -17.93
C GLU A 60 -27.82 -7.03 -19.42
N ALA A 61 -28.41 -8.15 -19.84
CA ALA A 61 -28.36 -8.61 -21.24
C ALA A 61 -28.76 -7.48 -22.22
N PHE A 62 -27.89 -7.16 -23.18
CA PHE A 62 -28.05 -6.00 -24.05
C PHE A 62 -27.60 -6.28 -25.49
N ASN A 63 -28.30 -5.69 -26.46
CA ASN A 63 -28.00 -5.75 -27.90
C ASN A 63 -27.69 -7.15 -28.46
N GLY A 64 -28.32 -8.20 -27.90
CA GLY A 64 -28.04 -9.59 -28.29
C GLY A 64 -26.60 -10.03 -28.06
N GLY A 65 -25.89 -9.41 -27.12
CA GLY A 65 -24.48 -9.67 -26.84
C GLY A 65 -23.51 -9.11 -27.88
N VAL A 66 -23.94 -8.24 -28.79
CA VAL A 66 -23.04 -7.65 -29.81
C VAL A 66 -22.61 -6.26 -29.35
N PRO A 67 -21.32 -6.03 -29.03
CA PRO A 67 -20.84 -4.70 -28.67
C PRO A 67 -20.82 -3.79 -29.91
N ASP A 68 -21.02 -2.49 -29.70
CA ASP A 68 -20.86 -1.50 -30.78
C ASP A 68 -19.38 -1.36 -31.13
N ALA A 69 -19.02 -1.58 -32.39
CA ALA A 69 -17.66 -1.42 -32.90
C ALA A 69 -17.40 -0.02 -33.48
N ASP A 70 -18.48 0.74 -33.75
CA ASP A 70 -18.47 2.05 -34.39
C ASP A 70 -18.64 3.19 -33.36
N PHE A 71 -18.31 2.92 -32.08
CA PHE A 71 -18.32 3.95 -31.05
C PHE A 71 -17.35 5.09 -31.37
N THR A 72 -17.59 6.25 -30.77
CA THR A 72 -16.74 7.43 -30.94
C THR A 72 -16.32 7.97 -29.59
N VAL A 73 -15.08 8.46 -29.51
CA VAL A 73 -14.53 9.11 -28.32
C VAL A 73 -14.07 10.50 -28.68
N SER A 74 -14.50 11.50 -27.91
CA SER A 74 -14.06 12.88 -28.05
C SER A 74 -13.63 13.47 -26.72
N VAL A 75 -12.70 14.41 -26.77
CA VAL A 75 -12.23 15.18 -25.61
C VAL A 75 -12.51 16.66 -25.85
N ALA A 76 -13.17 17.30 -24.88
CA ALA A 76 -13.34 18.75 -24.81
C ALA A 76 -12.46 19.33 -23.70
N SER A 77 -12.07 20.59 -23.86
CA SER A 77 -11.31 21.36 -22.87
C SER A 77 -11.72 22.82 -22.92
N ASN A 78 -11.18 23.66 -22.03
CA ASN A 78 -11.41 25.10 -22.08
C ASN A 78 -10.95 25.75 -23.40
N ALA A 79 -9.87 25.24 -24.01
CA ALA A 79 -9.35 25.73 -25.28
C ALA A 79 -10.12 25.17 -26.49
N GLU A 80 -10.73 24.00 -26.33
CA GLU A 80 -11.46 23.25 -27.37
C GLU A 80 -12.85 22.86 -26.86
N PRO A 81 -13.77 23.84 -26.68
CA PRO A 81 -15.04 23.61 -25.99
C PRO A 81 -16.02 22.74 -26.79
N ASP A 82 -15.90 22.73 -28.12
CA ASP A 82 -16.74 21.89 -29.00
C ASP A 82 -16.28 20.42 -29.03
N GLY A 83 -15.11 20.13 -28.45
CA GLY A 83 -14.48 18.81 -28.44
C GLY A 83 -13.87 18.39 -29.78
N LYS A 84 -12.90 17.48 -29.70
CA LYS A 84 -12.27 16.82 -30.88
C LYS A 84 -12.25 15.32 -30.68
N PRO A 85 -12.22 14.50 -31.75
CA PRO A 85 -11.89 13.09 -31.64
C PRO A 85 -10.63 12.88 -30.81
N LEU A 86 -10.59 11.87 -29.96
CA LEU A 86 -9.52 11.71 -28.97
C LEU A 86 -8.14 11.58 -29.63
N ALA A 87 -8.02 10.78 -30.70
CA ALA A 87 -6.79 10.66 -31.47
C ALA A 87 -6.30 12.01 -32.03
N ASP A 88 -7.21 12.82 -32.60
CA ASP A 88 -6.90 14.14 -33.13
C ASP A 88 -6.49 15.13 -32.04
N PHE A 89 -7.15 15.06 -30.86
CA PHE A 89 -6.84 15.92 -29.72
C PHE A 89 -5.40 15.72 -29.23
N PHE A 90 -4.96 14.46 -29.13
CA PHE A 90 -3.59 14.12 -28.69
C PHE A 90 -2.56 14.03 -29.82
N GLY A 91 -2.99 14.16 -31.08
CA GLY A 91 -2.11 14.03 -32.24
C GLY A 91 -1.53 12.62 -32.42
N VAL A 92 -2.28 11.60 -32.03
CA VAL A 92 -1.90 10.18 -32.16
C VAL A 92 -2.70 9.50 -33.27
N ALA A 93 -2.23 8.34 -33.72
CA ALA A 93 -3.03 7.52 -34.62
C ALA A 93 -4.19 6.88 -33.88
N GLU A 94 -5.35 6.76 -34.54
CA GLU A 94 -6.47 6.00 -34.02
C GLU A 94 -6.07 4.53 -33.82
N PRO A 95 -6.16 3.97 -32.59
CA PRO A 95 -5.76 2.61 -32.32
C PRO A 95 -6.70 1.59 -32.99
N ALA A 96 -6.19 0.38 -33.18
CA ALA A 96 -6.99 -0.72 -33.70
C ALA A 96 -8.15 -1.04 -32.74
N LEU A 97 -9.28 -1.47 -33.31
CA LEU A 97 -10.36 -2.02 -32.51
C LEU A 97 -9.96 -3.40 -31.99
N GLU A 98 -10.17 -3.61 -30.71
CA GLU A 98 -9.97 -4.89 -30.03
C GLU A 98 -11.32 -5.45 -29.56
N THR A 99 -11.43 -6.77 -29.51
CA THR A 99 -12.65 -7.45 -29.05
C THR A 99 -12.32 -8.71 -28.28
N TRP A 100 -13.03 -8.94 -27.17
CA TRP A 100 -12.92 -10.16 -26.36
C TRP A 100 -14.22 -10.40 -25.59
N ALA A 101 -14.22 -11.44 -24.76
CA ALA A 101 -15.30 -11.71 -23.82
C ALA A 101 -14.71 -11.98 -22.43
N PHE A 102 -15.39 -11.49 -21.40
CA PHE A 102 -15.11 -11.84 -20.01
C PHE A 102 -16.39 -12.30 -19.31
N SER A 103 -16.27 -12.75 -18.07
CA SER A 103 -17.43 -13.18 -17.29
C SER A 103 -17.36 -12.70 -15.86
N TRP A 104 -18.52 -12.42 -15.26
CA TRP A 104 -18.65 -12.01 -13.86
C TRP A 104 -19.92 -12.62 -13.24
N TYR A 105 -20.05 -12.53 -11.93
CA TYR A 105 -21.26 -12.94 -11.20
C TYR A 105 -22.03 -11.70 -10.75
N GLU A 106 -23.33 -11.64 -11.01
CA GLU A 106 -24.17 -10.47 -10.69
C GLU A 106 -24.46 -10.32 -9.20
N ASP A 107 -24.46 -11.44 -8.48
CA ASP A 107 -24.66 -11.52 -7.04
C ASP A 107 -24.18 -12.88 -6.50
N LEU A 108 -24.27 -13.05 -5.17
CA LEU A 108 -23.94 -14.31 -4.49
C LEU A 108 -24.83 -15.49 -4.95
N PHE A 109 -26.10 -15.26 -5.32
CA PHE A 109 -26.95 -16.34 -5.80
C PHE A 109 -26.49 -16.84 -7.17
N ALA A 110 -26.02 -15.94 -8.02
CA ALA A 110 -25.41 -16.26 -9.30
C ALA A 110 -24.09 -17.00 -9.10
N GLU A 111 -23.27 -16.56 -8.14
CA GLU A 111 -22.02 -17.24 -7.76
C GLU A 111 -22.27 -18.67 -7.26
N ASP A 112 -23.13 -18.83 -6.25
CA ASP A 112 -23.51 -20.13 -5.67
C ASP A 112 -24.09 -21.09 -6.72
N ALA A 113 -24.87 -20.55 -7.67
CA ALA A 113 -25.46 -21.33 -8.76
C ALA A 113 -24.48 -21.61 -9.91
N GLY A 114 -23.28 -21.00 -9.91
CA GLY A 114 -22.33 -21.05 -11.03
C GLY A 114 -22.84 -20.32 -12.28
N ASN A 115 -23.84 -19.44 -12.14
CA ASN A 115 -24.49 -18.71 -13.22
C ASN A 115 -23.69 -17.44 -13.59
N LYS A 116 -22.65 -17.62 -14.39
CA LYS A 116 -21.85 -16.49 -14.91
C LYS A 116 -22.61 -15.67 -15.95
N THR A 117 -22.51 -14.36 -15.86
CA THR A 117 -22.87 -13.44 -16.94
C THR A 117 -21.69 -13.24 -17.87
N VAL A 118 -21.85 -13.57 -19.15
CA VAL A 118 -20.83 -13.36 -20.20
C VAL A 118 -21.01 -11.98 -20.80
N VAL A 119 -19.91 -11.25 -20.97
CA VAL A 119 -19.90 -9.89 -21.50
C VAL A 119 -18.95 -9.82 -22.68
N ASN A 120 -19.48 -9.51 -23.87
CA ASN A 120 -18.65 -9.24 -25.04
C ASN A 120 -18.26 -7.76 -25.07
N VAL A 121 -17.01 -7.49 -25.45
CA VAL A 121 -16.40 -6.16 -25.35
C VAL A 121 -15.85 -5.72 -26.71
N ALA A 122 -16.02 -4.44 -27.04
CA ALA A 122 -15.27 -3.74 -28.08
C ALA A 122 -14.48 -2.60 -27.42
N SER A 123 -13.20 -2.48 -27.73
CA SER A 123 -12.29 -1.56 -27.03
C SER A 123 -11.29 -0.88 -27.94
N ARG A 124 -10.79 0.27 -27.48
CA ARG A 124 -9.63 0.99 -28.02
C ARG A 124 -8.76 1.50 -26.88
N ALA A 125 -7.46 1.29 -27.00
CA ALA A 125 -6.45 1.76 -26.05
C ALA A 125 -5.50 2.77 -26.69
N TYR A 126 -5.41 3.95 -26.10
CA TYR A 126 -4.52 5.04 -26.48
C TYR A 126 -3.39 5.10 -25.46
N ARG A 127 -2.16 4.86 -25.92
CA ARG A 127 -1.03 4.65 -25.01
C ARG A 127 -0.19 5.92 -24.86
N ARG A 128 0.27 6.16 -23.63
CA ARG A 128 1.27 7.18 -23.28
C ARG A 128 0.90 8.59 -23.77
N LEU A 129 -0.24 9.06 -23.29
CA LEU A 129 -0.75 10.41 -23.48
C LEU A 129 -0.33 11.32 -22.32
N ALA A 130 -0.48 12.63 -22.49
CA ALA A 130 -0.25 13.62 -21.44
C ALA A 130 -1.10 14.87 -21.66
N LEU A 131 -1.58 15.47 -20.57
CA LEU A 131 -2.31 16.75 -20.56
C LEU A 131 -1.45 17.83 -19.91
N TYR A 132 -1.23 18.95 -20.60
CA TYR A 132 -0.31 20.00 -20.14
C TYR A 132 -1.01 21.26 -19.62
N GLU A 133 -2.20 21.58 -20.12
CA GLU A 133 -2.91 22.80 -19.74
C GLU A 133 -3.78 22.53 -18.50
N PRO A 134 -3.63 23.30 -17.41
CA PRO A 134 -4.51 23.16 -16.25
C PRO A 134 -5.98 23.48 -16.59
N GLY A 135 -6.90 22.75 -15.99
CA GLY A 135 -8.33 22.97 -16.17
C GLY A 135 -9.14 21.69 -16.30
N ASN A 136 -10.40 21.87 -16.67
CA ASN A 136 -11.34 20.77 -16.84
C ASN A 136 -11.26 20.22 -18.26
N TYR A 137 -11.36 18.89 -18.35
CA TYR A 137 -11.46 18.14 -19.59
C TYR A 137 -12.65 17.22 -19.49
N THR A 138 -13.43 17.11 -20.56
CA THR A 138 -14.56 16.20 -20.62
C THR A 138 -14.31 15.17 -21.70
N VAL A 139 -14.22 13.90 -21.32
CA VAL A 139 -14.16 12.78 -22.26
C VAL A 139 -15.56 12.24 -22.47
N SER A 140 -15.98 12.13 -23.72
CA SER A 140 -17.29 11.62 -24.12
C SER A 140 -17.14 10.39 -25.00
N LEU A 141 -17.59 9.24 -24.50
CA LEU A 141 -17.74 8.00 -25.25
C LEU A 141 -19.20 7.87 -25.69
N LYS A 142 -19.46 7.94 -27.00
CA LYS A 142 -20.78 7.75 -27.60
C LYS A 142 -20.84 6.41 -28.32
N TYR A 143 -21.87 5.64 -28.04
CA TYR A 143 -21.99 4.26 -28.48
C TYR A 143 -23.47 3.87 -28.68
N TYR A 144 -23.68 2.74 -29.34
CA TYR A 144 -24.96 2.26 -29.86
C TYR A 144 -25.69 3.34 -30.67
N ASN A 145 -25.05 3.80 -31.76
CA ASN A 145 -25.54 4.87 -32.65
C ASN A 145 -25.82 6.20 -31.91
N GLY A 146 -25.06 6.48 -30.85
CA GLY A 146 -25.20 7.70 -30.04
C GLY A 146 -26.42 7.72 -29.12
N SER A 147 -27.12 6.58 -28.97
CA SER A 147 -28.24 6.46 -28.01
C SER A 147 -27.77 6.40 -26.56
N ARG A 148 -26.50 6.03 -26.32
CA ARG A 148 -25.85 6.05 -25.02
C ARG A 148 -24.59 6.91 -25.03
N THR A 149 -24.26 7.45 -23.87
CA THR A 149 -23.06 8.26 -23.69
C THR A 149 -22.52 8.08 -22.28
N THR A 150 -21.23 7.78 -22.18
CA THR A 150 -20.47 7.86 -20.93
C THR A 150 -19.66 9.15 -20.95
N LEU A 151 -19.72 9.92 -19.87
CA LEU A 151 -18.92 11.12 -19.66
C LEU A 151 -17.94 10.87 -18.52
N ALA A 152 -16.70 11.32 -18.70
CA ALA A 152 -15.70 11.40 -17.63
C ALA A 152 -15.16 12.82 -17.58
N GLU A 153 -15.35 13.48 -16.43
CA GLU A 153 -14.79 14.80 -16.15
C GLU A 153 -13.43 14.62 -15.47
N TRP A 154 -12.40 15.16 -16.11
CA TRP A 154 -11.03 15.12 -15.65
C TRP A 154 -10.58 16.53 -15.25
N PHE A 155 -9.74 16.61 -14.21
CA PHE A 155 -9.17 17.87 -13.75
C PHE A 155 -7.65 17.84 -13.76
N VAL A 156 -7.04 18.66 -14.62
CA VAL A 156 -5.60 18.89 -14.60
C VAL A 156 -5.30 19.98 -13.57
N ARG A 157 -4.59 19.60 -12.51
CA ARG A 157 -4.26 20.47 -11.36
C ARG A 157 -3.43 21.69 -11.81
N PRO A 158 -3.45 22.80 -11.05
CA PRO A 158 -2.62 23.96 -11.34
C PRO A 158 -1.12 23.62 -11.41
N LEU A 159 -0.42 24.27 -12.34
CA LEU A 159 1.02 24.11 -12.51
C LEU A 159 1.79 24.67 -11.31
N ALA A 160 2.64 23.86 -10.69
CA ALA A 160 3.61 24.31 -9.70
C ALA A 160 4.94 24.67 -10.40
N GLU A 161 5.20 25.97 -10.56
CA GLU A 161 6.30 26.48 -11.40
C GLU A 161 7.70 26.36 -10.76
N GLU A 162 7.80 26.06 -9.46
CA GLU A 162 9.06 26.05 -8.71
C GLU A 162 9.23 24.75 -7.93
N LYS A 163 10.44 24.17 -8.01
CA LYS A 163 10.89 23.08 -7.15
C LYS A 163 11.26 23.64 -5.76
N LYS A 164 10.49 23.28 -4.74
CA LYS A 164 10.64 23.77 -3.35
C LYS A 164 11.36 22.78 -2.45
N ALA A 165 11.11 21.49 -2.62
CA ALA A 165 11.90 20.42 -1.99
C ALA A 165 12.97 19.94 -2.96
N LYS A 166 14.17 19.68 -2.46
CA LYS A 166 15.22 18.98 -3.21
C LYS A 166 15.00 17.47 -3.12
N ASN A 167 14.74 16.97 -1.91
CA ASN A 167 14.58 15.56 -1.60
C ASN A 167 13.20 15.27 -0.99
N VAL A 168 12.72 14.04 -1.14
CA VAL A 168 11.54 13.53 -0.44
C VAL A 168 11.87 12.21 0.22
N ILE A 169 11.47 12.05 1.47
CA ILE A 169 11.40 10.76 2.15
C ILE A 169 9.97 10.49 2.56
N LEU A 170 9.39 9.42 2.02
CA LEU A 170 8.07 8.93 2.34
C LEU A 170 8.20 7.67 3.22
N PHE A 171 7.85 7.81 4.49
CA PHE A 171 7.75 6.73 5.43
C PHE A 171 6.33 6.16 5.43
N ILE A 172 6.21 4.83 5.25
CA ILE A 172 4.93 4.12 5.28
C ILE A 172 4.94 3.10 6.41
N GLY A 173 4.09 3.31 7.42
CA GLY A 173 3.76 2.26 8.38
C GLY A 173 2.58 1.48 7.82
N ASP A 174 2.84 0.35 7.17
CA ASP A 174 1.81 -0.49 6.55
C ASP A 174 0.72 -0.84 7.58
N GLY A 175 -0.54 -0.51 7.29
CA GLY A 175 -1.66 -0.74 8.20
C GLY A 175 -1.71 0.14 9.47
N MET A 176 -0.80 1.11 9.65
CA MET A 176 -0.62 1.88 10.88
C MET A 176 -1.76 2.88 11.15
N THR A 177 -2.42 2.76 12.32
CA THR A 177 -3.46 3.70 12.76
C THR A 177 -3.03 4.58 13.93
N THR A 178 -3.76 5.68 14.15
CA THR A 178 -3.59 6.56 15.33
C THR A 178 -3.69 5.80 16.66
N ASN A 179 -4.52 4.76 16.72
CA ASN A 179 -4.68 3.92 17.91
C ASN A 179 -3.43 3.08 18.17
N MET A 180 -2.81 2.53 17.12
CA MET A 180 -1.54 1.80 17.24
C MET A 180 -0.41 2.72 17.69
N ILE A 181 -0.31 3.94 17.13
CA ILE A 181 0.67 4.94 17.57
C ILE A 181 0.48 5.24 19.07
N THR A 182 -0.77 5.36 19.52
CA THR A 182 -1.09 5.58 20.93
C THR A 182 -0.69 4.39 21.81
N ALA A 183 -0.94 3.16 21.37
CA ALA A 183 -0.55 1.95 22.07
C ALA A 183 0.99 1.80 22.15
N ALA A 184 1.69 1.95 21.03
CA ALA A 184 3.15 1.92 20.99
C ALA A 184 3.77 3.03 21.86
N ARG A 185 3.17 4.23 21.90
CA ARG A 185 3.61 5.32 22.82
C ARG A 185 3.51 4.88 24.28
N LEU A 186 2.40 4.23 24.66
CA LEU A 186 2.20 3.71 26.00
C LEU A 186 3.20 2.61 26.37
N LEU A 187 3.57 1.76 25.40
CA LEU A 187 4.57 0.71 25.55
C LEU A 187 5.99 1.28 25.76
N GLY A 188 6.42 2.19 24.88
CA GLY A 188 7.80 2.67 24.81
C GLY A 188 8.12 3.89 25.68
N HIS A 189 7.11 4.71 26.06
CA HIS A 189 7.36 6.00 26.70
C HIS A 189 6.81 6.07 28.13
N LYS A 190 7.71 6.36 29.08
CA LYS A 190 7.36 6.49 30.49
C LYS A 190 6.35 7.62 30.73
N SER A 191 5.30 7.33 31.49
CA SER A 191 4.33 8.30 31.98
C SER A 191 4.49 8.53 33.49
N VAL A 192 4.45 9.79 33.92
CA VAL A 192 4.43 10.19 35.34
C VAL A 192 3.22 11.08 35.56
N ASN A 193 2.32 10.67 36.46
CA ASN A 193 1.06 11.36 36.75
C ASN A 193 0.24 11.66 35.48
N GLY A 194 0.18 10.71 34.55
CA GLY A 194 -0.56 10.83 33.29
C GLY A 194 0.12 11.69 32.21
N LYS A 195 1.39 12.07 32.40
CA LYS A 195 2.15 12.85 31.42
C LYS A 195 3.34 12.06 30.90
N TYR A 196 3.42 11.90 29.58
CA TYR A 196 4.59 11.31 28.94
C TYR A 196 5.85 12.16 29.18
N GLN A 197 6.95 11.49 29.50
CA GLN A 197 8.25 12.13 29.79
C GLN A 197 9.12 12.31 28.54
N SER A 198 8.74 11.65 27.44
CA SER A 198 9.32 11.78 26.11
C SER A 198 8.21 11.59 25.07
N ARG A 199 8.52 11.85 23.80
CA ARG A 199 7.58 11.78 22.67
C ARG A 199 8.10 10.81 21.61
N MET A 200 7.19 10.23 20.84
CA MET A 200 7.55 9.60 19.57
C MET A 200 8.10 10.66 18.62
N GLN A 201 8.93 10.27 17.65
CA GLN A 201 9.45 11.20 16.65
C GLN A 201 8.30 11.77 15.83
N MET A 202 7.30 10.94 15.49
CA MET A 202 6.09 11.40 14.81
C MET A 202 5.33 12.49 15.59
N ASP A 203 5.33 12.44 16.93
CA ASP A 203 4.70 13.47 17.79
C ASP A 203 5.43 14.82 17.78
N GLU A 204 6.64 14.87 17.22
CA GLU A 204 7.47 16.07 17.10
C GLU A 204 7.32 16.75 15.73
N PHE A 205 6.60 16.12 14.79
CA PHE A 205 6.33 16.73 13.48
C PHE A 205 5.43 17.97 13.64
N PRO A 206 5.68 19.04 12.88
CA PRO A 206 4.92 20.28 12.98
C PRO A 206 3.51 20.18 12.39
N ILE A 207 3.26 19.21 11.50
CA ILE A 207 2.00 19.05 10.78
C ILE A 207 1.44 17.65 11.00
N LEU A 208 0.14 17.60 11.30
CA LEU A 208 -0.69 16.41 11.33
C LEU A 208 -1.89 16.62 10.40
N GLY A 209 -2.12 15.64 9.53
CA GLY A 209 -3.31 15.49 8.70
C GLY A 209 -3.80 14.04 8.74
N HIS A 210 -4.86 13.76 7.99
CA HIS A 210 -5.39 12.42 7.79
C HIS A 210 -5.73 12.23 6.31
N GLN A 211 -5.65 10.98 5.84
CA GLN A 211 -6.06 10.62 4.48
C GLN A 211 -7.11 9.51 4.46
N MET A 212 -8.03 9.61 3.51
CA MET A 212 -9.06 8.61 3.22
C MET A 212 -8.53 7.59 2.21
N THR A 213 -8.68 6.30 2.52
CA THR A 213 -7.91 5.23 1.84
C THR A 213 -8.72 4.31 0.94
N HIS A 214 -10.04 4.50 0.82
CA HIS A 214 -10.93 3.68 -0.02
C HIS A 214 -10.44 3.54 -1.47
N SER A 215 -10.76 2.41 -2.10
CA SER A 215 -10.40 2.09 -3.50
C SER A 215 -11.47 2.59 -4.48
N VAL A 216 -11.30 2.29 -5.77
CA VAL A 216 -12.33 2.53 -6.80
C VAL A 216 -13.59 1.68 -6.54
N ASP A 217 -13.41 0.46 -6.05
CA ASP A 217 -14.40 -0.61 -6.05
C ASP A 217 -14.76 -1.13 -4.65
N SER A 218 -14.08 -0.67 -3.60
CA SER A 218 -14.24 -1.12 -2.22
C SER A 218 -14.00 0.01 -1.22
N PHE A 219 -14.77 0.01 -0.12
CA PHE A 219 -14.50 0.91 1.01
C PHE A 219 -13.21 0.53 1.76
N VAL A 220 -12.89 -0.76 1.79
CA VAL A 220 -11.69 -1.30 2.43
C VAL A 220 -10.70 -1.64 1.33
N THR A 221 -9.62 -0.88 1.27
CA THR A 221 -8.52 -1.05 0.32
C THR A 221 -7.62 -2.22 0.71
N ASP A 222 -6.88 -2.76 -0.26
CA ASP A 222 -5.67 -3.53 0.00
C ASP A 222 -4.43 -2.64 -0.12
N SER A 223 -3.25 -3.16 0.21
CA SER A 223 -1.98 -2.42 0.14
C SER A 223 -1.58 -2.05 -1.29
N ALA A 224 -1.93 -2.87 -2.30
CA ALA A 224 -1.59 -2.62 -3.70
C ALA A 224 -2.23 -1.34 -4.20
N ASN A 225 -3.55 -1.24 -4.10
CA ASN A 225 -4.28 -0.13 -4.68
C ASN A 225 -4.12 1.16 -3.85
N SER A 226 -3.90 1.05 -2.54
CA SER A 226 -3.64 2.21 -1.67
C SER A 226 -2.24 2.77 -1.86
N ALA A 227 -1.20 1.93 -1.93
CA ALA A 227 0.15 2.38 -2.26
C ALA A 227 0.20 2.98 -3.68
N SER A 228 -0.46 2.35 -4.64
CA SER A 228 -0.62 2.90 -6.00
C SER A 228 -1.20 4.32 -6.01
N ALA A 229 -2.21 4.60 -5.17
CA ALA A 229 -2.77 5.94 -5.05
C ALA A 229 -1.78 6.97 -4.47
N LEU A 230 -0.94 6.57 -3.50
CA LEU A 230 0.12 7.41 -2.94
C LEU A 230 1.20 7.76 -3.99
N TYR A 231 1.44 6.86 -4.94
CA TYR A 231 2.52 7.02 -5.92
C TYR A 231 2.07 7.57 -7.26
N SER A 232 0.81 7.42 -7.65
CA SER A 232 0.30 7.90 -8.94
C SER A 232 -0.61 9.11 -8.81
N GLY A 233 -1.30 9.28 -7.68
CA GLY A 233 -2.41 10.24 -7.54
C GLY A 233 -3.71 9.74 -8.14
N HIS A 234 -3.82 8.44 -8.42
CA HIS A 234 -5.01 7.82 -8.99
C HIS A 234 -5.44 6.63 -8.13
N LYS A 235 -6.73 6.55 -7.82
CA LYS A 235 -7.33 5.37 -7.20
C LYS A 235 -7.25 4.20 -8.19
N ALA A 236 -7.04 3.00 -7.66
CA ALA A 236 -7.13 1.75 -8.41
C ALA A 236 -8.10 0.77 -7.73
N THR A 237 -8.49 -0.26 -8.47
CA THR A 237 -9.17 -1.47 -7.96
C THR A 237 -8.23 -2.20 -7.00
N SER A 238 -8.77 -2.87 -5.98
CA SER A 238 -7.98 -3.76 -5.12
C SER A 238 -7.11 -4.72 -5.94
N ASP A 239 -5.92 -5.05 -5.44
CA ASP A 239 -4.87 -5.88 -6.10
C ASP A 239 -4.06 -5.15 -7.19
N SER A 240 -4.56 -4.03 -7.72
CA SER A 240 -3.94 -3.34 -8.85
C SER A 240 -2.94 -2.25 -8.45
N MET A 241 -1.86 -2.12 -9.23
CA MET A 241 -0.81 -1.12 -9.03
C MET A 241 -0.49 -0.42 -10.35
N GLY A 242 -0.42 0.93 -10.32
CA GLY A 242 -0.05 1.76 -11.46
C GLY A 242 -0.97 1.68 -12.67
N VAL A 243 -2.17 1.10 -12.53
CA VAL A 243 -3.15 0.89 -13.60
C VAL A 243 -4.58 1.12 -13.12
N TYR A 244 -5.49 1.36 -14.06
CA TYR A 244 -6.92 1.12 -13.86
C TYR A 244 -7.28 -0.23 -14.44
N SER A 245 -7.78 -1.16 -13.63
CA SER A 245 -8.14 -2.50 -14.10
C SER A 245 -9.29 -2.44 -15.08
N ASP A 246 -9.10 -3.05 -16.23
CA ASP A 246 -10.08 -3.18 -17.30
C ASP A 246 -10.52 -4.64 -17.46
N SER A 247 -11.25 -4.98 -18.54
CA SER A 247 -11.76 -6.34 -18.72
C SER A 247 -10.91 -7.25 -19.60
N SER A 248 -9.75 -6.79 -20.09
CA SER A 248 -8.86 -7.58 -20.93
C SER A 248 -8.26 -8.77 -20.16
N GLU A 249 -7.67 -9.76 -20.83
CA GLU A 249 -7.11 -10.94 -20.15
C GLU A 249 -5.71 -10.71 -19.56
N ASP A 250 -4.90 -9.84 -20.18
CA ASP A 250 -3.51 -9.61 -19.78
C ASP A 250 -3.41 -8.58 -18.65
N ASP A 251 -2.91 -9.02 -17.50
CA ASP A 251 -2.68 -8.19 -16.31
C ASP A 251 -1.77 -6.98 -16.53
N PHE A 252 -1.01 -6.96 -17.61
CA PHE A 252 -0.12 -5.87 -17.97
C PHE A 252 -0.67 -4.98 -19.08
N ASP A 253 -1.81 -5.30 -19.69
CA ASP A 253 -2.41 -4.51 -20.78
C ASP A 253 -3.25 -3.34 -20.26
N ASP A 254 -3.61 -3.33 -18.97
CA ASP A 254 -4.44 -2.31 -18.37
C ASP A 254 -3.90 -0.88 -18.60
N PRO A 255 -4.79 0.13 -18.72
CA PRO A 255 -4.40 1.52 -18.88
C PRO A 255 -3.58 2.00 -17.68
N LYS A 256 -2.34 2.39 -17.96
CA LYS A 256 -1.30 2.75 -16.98
C LYS A 256 -1.36 4.21 -16.58
N VAL A 257 -0.84 4.51 -15.39
CA VAL A 257 -0.65 5.88 -14.92
C VAL A 257 0.74 6.05 -14.33
N GLU A 258 1.45 7.09 -14.74
CA GLU A 258 2.83 7.34 -14.34
C GLU A 258 2.96 7.64 -12.85
N THR A 259 3.95 7.01 -12.23
CA THR A 259 4.20 7.12 -10.80
C THR A 259 5.17 8.26 -10.46
N ILE A 260 5.27 8.57 -9.17
CA ILE A 260 6.14 9.64 -8.67
C ILE A 260 7.61 9.37 -8.94
N VAL A 261 8.07 8.11 -8.85
CA VAL A 261 9.48 7.76 -9.11
C VAL A 261 9.80 7.85 -10.60
N GLU A 262 8.85 7.51 -11.47
CA GLU A 262 8.99 7.71 -12.91
C GLU A 262 9.05 9.20 -13.25
N LEU A 263 8.19 10.02 -12.64
CA LEU A 263 8.17 11.48 -12.81
C LEU A 263 9.47 12.14 -12.37
N VAL A 264 9.93 11.91 -11.13
CA VAL A 264 11.16 12.55 -10.61
C VAL A 264 12.40 12.13 -11.42
N THR A 265 12.42 10.89 -11.90
CA THR A 265 13.50 10.39 -12.74
C THR A 265 13.46 11.00 -14.14
N ARG A 266 12.28 11.03 -14.77
CA ARG A 266 12.11 11.58 -16.12
C ARG A 266 12.34 13.09 -16.18
N ILE A 267 11.89 13.83 -15.18
CA ILE A 267 11.89 15.30 -15.18
C ILE A 267 13.20 15.85 -14.61
N TRP A 268 13.64 15.33 -13.46
CA TRP A 268 14.80 15.86 -12.75
C TRP A 268 16.05 14.98 -12.82
N GLY A 269 15.92 13.73 -13.30
CA GLY A 269 16.99 12.75 -13.16
C GLY A 269 17.32 12.47 -11.69
N SER A 270 16.34 12.64 -10.79
CA SER A 270 16.50 12.37 -9.36
C SER A 270 16.89 10.91 -9.14
N ALA A 271 17.71 10.67 -8.12
CA ALA A 271 17.90 9.32 -7.62
C ALA A 271 16.62 8.83 -6.93
N TRP A 272 16.38 7.52 -6.89
CA TRP A 272 15.28 6.98 -6.10
C TRP A 272 15.65 5.67 -5.39
N GLY A 273 14.96 5.37 -4.30
CA GLY A 273 15.12 4.08 -3.65
C GLY A 273 13.91 3.64 -2.85
N ALA A 274 13.91 2.35 -2.52
CA ALA A 274 12.95 1.73 -1.63
C ALA A 274 13.66 0.94 -0.54
N VAL A 275 13.14 1.03 0.67
CA VAL A 275 13.55 0.25 1.83
C VAL A 275 12.30 -0.30 2.48
N THR A 276 12.27 -1.59 2.78
CA THR A 276 11.12 -2.22 3.43
C THR A 276 11.54 -3.36 4.34
N THR A 277 10.75 -3.67 5.37
CA THR A 277 10.84 -4.94 6.09
C THR A 277 10.04 -6.07 5.42
N ALA A 278 9.27 -5.79 4.38
CA ALA A 278 8.61 -6.79 3.55
C ALA A 278 9.55 -7.41 2.51
N ALA A 279 8.98 -8.24 1.65
CA ALA A 279 9.62 -8.72 0.44
C ALA A 279 9.59 -7.57 -0.58
N LEU A 280 10.62 -7.44 -1.42
CA LEU A 280 10.70 -6.31 -2.37
C LEU A 280 9.60 -6.33 -3.45
N ASP A 281 9.03 -7.49 -3.71
CA ASP A 281 7.88 -7.74 -4.56
C ASP A 281 6.52 -7.58 -3.85
N ASP A 282 6.50 -7.26 -2.54
CA ASP A 282 5.27 -6.91 -1.84
C ASP A 282 4.68 -5.60 -2.41
N ALA A 283 3.38 -5.38 -2.20
CA ALA A 283 2.63 -4.32 -2.87
C ALA A 283 3.23 -2.92 -2.68
N THR A 284 3.53 -2.53 -1.45
CA THR A 284 3.99 -1.18 -1.13
C THR A 284 5.30 -0.78 -1.83
N PRO A 285 6.37 -1.60 -1.84
CA PRO A 285 7.55 -1.31 -2.65
C PRO A 285 7.33 -1.53 -4.14
N ALA A 286 6.57 -2.56 -4.55
CA ALA A 286 6.36 -2.87 -5.97
C ALA A 286 5.56 -1.78 -6.69
N ALA A 287 4.56 -1.18 -6.04
CA ALA A 287 3.71 -0.13 -6.62
C ALA A 287 4.46 1.16 -6.99
N LEU A 288 5.70 1.36 -6.51
CA LEU A 288 6.52 2.50 -6.94
C LEU A 288 6.73 2.50 -8.45
N THR A 289 6.90 1.33 -9.07
CA THR A 289 7.17 1.19 -10.53
C THR A 289 6.26 0.17 -11.21
N GLY A 290 5.43 -0.53 -10.44
CA GLY A 290 4.60 -1.61 -10.91
C GLY A 290 3.37 -1.11 -11.67
N HIS A 291 3.17 -1.68 -12.85
CA HIS A 291 1.98 -1.54 -13.68
C HIS A 291 1.41 -2.93 -13.96
N SER A 292 0.49 -3.37 -13.12
CA SER A 292 -0.14 -4.71 -13.15
C SER A 292 -1.49 -4.66 -12.43
N ARG A 293 -2.52 -5.36 -12.94
CA ARG A 293 -3.77 -5.49 -12.18
C ARG A 293 -3.69 -6.41 -10.97
N SER A 294 -2.66 -7.25 -10.90
CA SER A 294 -2.44 -8.15 -9.78
C SER A 294 -1.07 -7.97 -9.14
N ARG A 295 -1.05 -7.89 -7.80
CA ARG A 295 0.17 -7.88 -7.00
C ARG A 295 0.86 -9.24 -6.96
N SER A 296 0.17 -10.29 -7.37
CA SER A 296 0.71 -11.66 -7.43
C SER A 296 1.77 -11.85 -8.53
N ASN A 297 1.92 -10.87 -9.43
CA ASN A 297 2.90 -10.88 -10.52
C ASN A 297 4.33 -10.52 -10.03
N ALA A 298 4.77 -11.16 -8.94
CA ALA A 298 6.01 -10.87 -8.21
C ALA A 298 7.26 -10.74 -9.11
N GLY A 299 7.59 -11.78 -9.88
CA GLY A 299 8.74 -11.77 -10.80
C GLY A 299 8.70 -10.59 -11.77
N PRO A 300 7.64 -10.45 -12.60
CA PRO A 300 7.47 -9.29 -13.47
C PRO A 300 7.58 -7.93 -12.76
N LEU A 301 7.08 -7.79 -11.53
CA LEU A 301 7.16 -6.53 -10.77
C LEU A 301 8.60 -6.20 -10.35
N ILE A 302 9.42 -7.19 -9.96
CA ILE A 302 10.86 -7.00 -9.73
C ILE A 302 11.56 -6.59 -11.04
N ASP A 303 11.16 -7.17 -12.18
CA ASP A 303 11.71 -6.77 -13.48
C ASP A 303 11.35 -5.33 -13.83
N GLN A 304 10.10 -4.91 -13.60
CA GLN A 304 9.67 -3.53 -13.83
C GLN A 304 10.41 -2.55 -12.91
N ALA A 305 10.69 -2.91 -11.65
CA ALA A 305 11.52 -2.08 -10.77
C ALA A 305 12.93 -1.88 -11.33
N LEU A 306 13.55 -2.92 -11.92
CA LEU A 306 14.90 -2.80 -12.48
C LEU A 306 14.93 -2.14 -13.87
N ASN A 307 13.99 -2.50 -14.75
CA ASN A 307 14.06 -2.25 -16.19
C ASN A 307 12.90 -1.37 -16.73
N GLY A 308 11.89 -1.08 -15.91
CA GLY A 308 10.64 -0.43 -16.32
C GLY A 308 9.72 -1.35 -17.11
N VAL A 309 8.62 -0.78 -17.61
CA VAL A 309 7.70 -1.47 -18.52
C VAL A 309 8.38 -1.65 -19.89
N THR A 310 8.56 -2.90 -20.32
CA THR A 310 9.28 -3.26 -21.56
C THR A 310 8.38 -3.80 -22.68
N ASN A 311 7.18 -4.28 -22.34
CA ASN A 311 6.20 -4.86 -23.25
C ASN A 311 5.21 -3.85 -23.85
N TYR A 312 5.10 -2.65 -23.27
CA TYR A 312 4.24 -1.57 -23.74
C TYR A 312 5.01 -0.25 -23.90
N SER A 313 4.45 0.70 -24.67
CA SER A 313 5.03 2.05 -24.80
C SER A 313 4.87 2.81 -23.49
N TRP A 314 5.97 2.98 -22.76
CA TRP A 314 5.98 3.67 -21.47
C TRP A 314 7.27 4.50 -21.28
N PRO A 315 7.34 5.45 -20.34
CA PRO A 315 8.59 6.12 -19.99
C PRO A 315 9.70 5.13 -19.61
N SER A 316 10.93 5.44 -20.02
CA SER A 316 12.09 4.64 -19.64
C SER A 316 12.43 4.84 -18.17
N HIS A 317 12.78 3.75 -17.50
CA HIS A 317 13.10 3.71 -16.09
C HIS A 317 14.52 3.14 -15.89
N PRO A 318 15.45 3.85 -15.21
CA PRO A 318 16.84 3.42 -15.06
C PRO A 318 17.11 2.48 -13.87
N GLY A 319 16.06 1.96 -13.23
CA GLY A 319 16.11 1.16 -12.01
C GLY A 319 16.43 1.99 -10.75
N PRO A 320 16.26 1.40 -9.55
CA PRO A 320 16.54 2.07 -8.28
C PRO A 320 18.02 2.41 -8.11
N ASP A 321 18.31 3.42 -7.30
CA ASP A 321 19.64 3.64 -6.77
C ASP A 321 19.88 2.83 -5.49
N VAL A 322 18.81 2.57 -4.75
CA VAL A 322 18.78 1.73 -3.55
C VAL A 322 17.52 0.86 -3.54
N TYR A 323 17.67 -0.45 -3.31
CA TYR A 323 16.56 -1.37 -3.19
C TYR A 323 16.83 -2.41 -2.10
N PHE A 324 16.29 -2.18 -0.90
CA PHE A 324 16.60 -2.94 0.31
C PHE A 324 15.35 -3.58 0.94
N GLY A 325 15.36 -4.89 1.14
CA GLY A 325 14.26 -5.61 1.77
C GLY A 325 14.48 -7.12 1.84
N GLY A 326 13.40 -7.88 1.87
CA GLY A 326 13.41 -9.34 1.79
C GLY A 326 13.03 -9.86 0.40
N GLY A 327 12.52 -11.09 0.34
CA GLY A 327 11.94 -11.66 -0.89
C GLY A 327 12.93 -12.39 -1.78
N ALA A 328 14.01 -12.96 -1.24
CA ALA A 328 15.01 -13.67 -2.06
C ALA A 328 14.42 -14.79 -2.93
N SER A 329 13.25 -15.35 -2.58
CA SER A 329 12.53 -16.32 -3.41
C SER A 329 12.29 -15.83 -4.84
N THR A 330 12.06 -14.52 -5.03
CA THR A 330 11.80 -13.92 -6.35
C THR A 330 13.10 -13.52 -7.06
N PHE A 331 14.23 -13.53 -6.34
CA PHE A 331 15.56 -13.20 -6.89
C PHE A 331 16.36 -14.43 -7.32
N LEU A 332 16.17 -15.55 -6.63
CA LEU A 332 16.83 -16.81 -6.94
C LEU A 332 16.23 -17.40 -8.24
N PRO A 333 17.06 -17.99 -9.12
CA PRO A 333 16.56 -18.57 -10.36
C PRO A 333 15.58 -19.72 -10.06
N GLY A 334 14.35 -19.59 -10.56
CA GLY A 334 13.27 -20.53 -10.28
C GLY A 334 11.91 -20.05 -10.81
N GLU A 335 10.83 -20.76 -10.46
CA GLU A 335 9.48 -20.47 -10.98
C GLU A 335 8.96 -19.08 -10.58
N THR A 336 9.35 -18.59 -9.42
CA THR A 336 8.96 -17.27 -8.86
C THR A 336 9.72 -16.11 -9.49
N SER A 337 10.98 -16.32 -9.88
CA SER A 337 11.77 -15.29 -10.56
C SER A 337 11.30 -15.07 -12.00
N TYR A 338 11.35 -13.82 -12.47
CA TYR A 338 10.91 -13.51 -13.83
C TYR A 338 11.70 -14.30 -14.87
N GLN A 339 10.98 -15.13 -15.64
CA GLN A 339 11.55 -16.01 -16.66
C GLN A 339 12.64 -16.97 -16.14
N GLY A 340 12.63 -17.33 -14.85
CA GLY A 340 13.60 -18.25 -14.27
C GLY A 340 15.02 -17.67 -14.11
N ARG A 341 15.17 -16.35 -14.18
CA ARG A 341 16.49 -15.68 -14.15
C ARG A 341 16.99 -15.44 -12.73
N ASP A 342 18.31 -15.38 -12.60
CA ASP A 342 18.97 -14.94 -11.37
C ASP A 342 18.99 -13.40 -11.33
N TYR A 343 18.13 -12.80 -10.53
CA TYR A 343 18.04 -11.35 -10.41
C TYR A 343 19.17 -10.75 -9.58
N TYR A 344 19.86 -11.51 -8.73
CA TYR A 344 21.10 -10.99 -8.15
C TYR A 344 22.13 -10.70 -9.25
N GLU A 345 22.24 -11.58 -10.24
CA GLU A 345 23.12 -11.37 -11.39
C GLU A 345 22.62 -10.27 -12.33
N GLU A 346 21.30 -10.14 -12.58
CA GLU A 346 20.78 -9.03 -13.39
C GLU A 346 21.08 -7.66 -12.75
N PHE A 347 20.93 -7.52 -11.43
CA PHE A 347 21.35 -6.31 -10.71
C PHE A 347 22.87 -6.09 -10.74
N ARG A 348 23.69 -7.14 -10.55
CA ARG A 348 25.16 -7.01 -10.65
C ARG A 348 25.61 -6.54 -12.04
N ARG A 349 24.98 -7.03 -13.11
CA ARG A 349 25.28 -6.60 -14.49
C ARG A 349 24.99 -5.12 -14.72
N GLN A 350 24.05 -4.54 -13.98
CA GLN A 350 23.76 -3.11 -13.98
C GLN A 350 24.59 -2.29 -12.97
N GLY A 351 25.62 -2.91 -12.37
CA GLY A 351 26.60 -2.23 -11.53
C GLY A 351 26.19 -2.07 -10.07
N TYR A 352 25.20 -2.81 -9.59
CA TYR A 352 24.78 -2.77 -8.20
C TYR A 352 25.74 -3.57 -7.32
N SER A 353 26.08 -3.03 -6.14
CA SER A 353 26.57 -3.86 -5.04
C SER A 353 25.41 -4.68 -4.47
N VAL A 354 25.63 -5.96 -4.16
CA VAL A 354 24.62 -6.85 -3.59
C VAL A 354 25.00 -7.20 -2.15
N SER A 355 24.07 -6.98 -1.21
CA SER A 355 24.22 -7.29 0.21
C SER A 355 23.19 -8.32 0.66
N TRP A 356 23.60 -9.23 1.54
CA TRP A 356 22.75 -10.31 2.07
C TRP A 356 22.61 -10.29 3.60
N ASN A 357 23.32 -9.40 4.27
CA ASN A 357 23.34 -9.30 5.73
C ASN A 357 23.74 -7.89 6.18
N ALA A 358 23.61 -7.61 7.48
CA ALA A 358 23.94 -6.31 8.06
C ALA A 358 25.40 -5.92 7.82
N THR A 359 26.32 -6.89 7.89
CA THR A 359 27.74 -6.64 7.66
C THR A 359 28.02 -6.15 6.24
N SER A 360 27.54 -6.88 5.22
CA SER A 360 27.69 -6.49 3.81
C SER A 360 26.97 -5.19 3.46
N LEU A 361 25.79 -4.94 4.05
CA LEU A 361 25.06 -3.69 3.89
C LEU A 361 25.87 -2.49 4.41
N ARG A 362 26.43 -2.61 5.62
CA ARG A 362 27.26 -1.56 6.22
C ARG A 362 28.47 -1.25 5.33
N ASP A 363 29.11 -2.29 4.81
CA ASP A 363 30.32 -2.19 3.99
C ASP A 363 30.04 -1.82 2.51
N ALA A 364 28.78 -1.81 2.08
CA ALA A 364 28.42 -1.49 0.70
C ALA A 364 28.90 -0.08 0.29
N PRO A 365 29.44 0.12 -0.92
CA PRO A 365 29.96 1.42 -1.33
C PRO A 365 28.83 2.43 -1.57
N VAL A 366 28.96 3.63 -1.02
CA VAL A 366 27.95 4.69 -1.17
C VAL A 366 27.87 5.30 -2.58
N ALA A 367 28.94 5.12 -3.38
CA ALA A 367 29.01 5.66 -4.74
C ALA A 367 28.27 4.79 -5.79
N SER A 368 28.03 3.52 -5.48
CA SER A 368 27.36 2.58 -6.39
C SER A 368 25.86 2.52 -6.12
N LYS A 369 25.10 2.05 -7.10
CA LYS A 369 23.74 1.55 -6.83
C LYS A 369 23.83 0.33 -5.92
N ALA A 370 22.82 0.09 -5.09
CA ALA A 370 22.87 -1.00 -4.12
C ALA A 370 21.55 -1.79 -4.05
N LEU A 371 21.68 -3.12 -4.12
CA LEU A 371 20.64 -4.09 -3.81
C LEU A 371 20.97 -4.76 -2.47
N GLY A 372 19.96 -4.93 -1.64
CA GLY A 372 20.05 -5.61 -0.35
C GLY A 372 18.85 -6.52 -0.17
N VAL A 373 19.09 -7.83 -0.07
CA VAL A 373 18.03 -8.83 0.15
C VAL A 373 18.42 -9.67 1.34
N PHE A 374 17.64 -9.61 2.42
CA PHE A 374 18.09 -10.08 3.74
C PHE A 374 17.36 -11.33 4.25
N ALA A 375 16.28 -11.73 3.60
CA ALA A 375 15.52 -12.94 3.92
C ALA A 375 14.87 -13.53 2.66
N THR A 376 14.50 -14.82 2.69
CA THR A 376 13.79 -15.49 1.58
C THR A 376 12.38 -14.93 1.35
N SER A 377 11.71 -14.47 2.40
CA SER A 377 10.42 -13.77 2.38
C SER A 377 10.57 -12.42 3.08
N HIS A 378 9.57 -11.95 3.84
CA HIS A 378 9.66 -10.76 4.69
C HIS A 378 10.78 -10.90 5.73
N LEU A 379 11.31 -9.76 6.18
CA LEU A 379 12.28 -9.73 7.27
C LEU A 379 11.58 -10.16 8.59
N PRO A 380 12.28 -10.90 9.45
CA PRO A 380 11.81 -11.14 10.81
C PRO A 380 11.55 -9.83 11.57
N VAL A 381 10.49 -9.83 12.38
CA VAL A 381 10.05 -8.69 13.19
C VAL A 381 11.12 -8.22 14.18
N TRP A 382 11.00 -6.97 14.64
CA TRP A 382 11.95 -6.37 15.57
C TRP A 382 12.10 -7.20 16.86
N LEU A 383 10.99 -7.70 17.40
CA LEU A 383 11.02 -8.45 18.66
C LEU A 383 11.81 -9.75 18.54
N ASP A 384 11.68 -10.47 17.43
CA ASP A 384 12.42 -11.71 17.20
C ASP A 384 13.90 -11.43 16.91
N ARG A 385 14.22 -10.35 16.19
CA ARG A 385 15.62 -9.96 15.95
C ARG A 385 16.38 -9.53 17.22
N ASN A 386 15.69 -8.99 18.21
CA ASN A 386 16.34 -8.33 19.36
C ASN A 386 16.08 -8.99 20.72
N ILE A 387 14.96 -9.69 20.89
CA ILE A 387 14.50 -10.20 22.19
C ILE A 387 14.29 -11.72 22.13
N LEU A 388 13.58 -12.23 21.13
CA LEU A 388 13.24 -13.64 20.96
C LEU A 388 14.13 -14.28 19.88
N THR A 389 15.45 -14.12 20.01
CA THR A 389 16.43 -14.46 18.95
C THR A 389 16.49 -15.94 18.59
N ASP A 390 16.02 -16.81 19.47
CA ASP A 390 15.90 -18.25 19.18
C ASP A 390 14.94 -18.50 18.00
N ASN A 391 13.93 -17.63 17.82
CA ASN A 391 13.04 -17.70 16.66
C ASN A 391 13.81 -17.53 15.35
N ILE A 392 14.82 -16.64 15.31
CA ILE A 392 15.66 -16.42 14.12
C ILE A 392 16.53 -17.64 13.84
N ALA A 393 17.11 -18.25 14.88
CA ALA A 393 17.98 -19.41 14.74
C ALA A 393 17.24 -20.65 14.19
N ALA A 394 15.92 -20.70 14.35
CA ALA A 394 15.06 -21.77 13.85
C ALA A 394 14.58 -21.57 12.40
N LEU A 395 14.82 -20.40 11.79
CA LEU A 395 14.38 -20.13 10.42
C LEU A 395 15.34 -20.71 9.38
N GLU A 396 14.79 -21.14 8.25
CA GLU A 396 15.54 -21.53 7.04
C GLU A 396 15.34 -20.45 5.95
N SER A 397 15.68 -19.20 6.29
CA SER A 397 15.34 -18.03 5.46
C SER A 397 16.52 -17.19 5.02
N HIS A 398 17.75 -17.73 5.06
CA HIS A 398 18.92 -17.03 4.53
C HIS A 398 18.77 -16.70 3.03
N PRO A 399 19.08 -15.46 2.58
CA PRO A 399 18.76 -14.97 1.23
C PRO A 399 19.55 -15.64 0.09
N SER A 400 20.56 -16.45 0.40
CA SER A 400 21.23 -17.33 -0.59
C SER A 400 20.37 -18.53 -1.01
N GLY A 401 19.34 -18.87 -0.24
CA GLY A 401 18.51 -20.07 -0.45
C GLY A 401 19.16 -21.38 -0.01
N ASP A 402 20.21 -21.34 0.82
CA ASP A 402 20.94 -22.54 1.28
C ASP A 402 20.30 -23.29 2.46
N GLY A 403 19.11 -22.87 2.88
CA GLY A 403 18.37 -23.46 4.00
C GLY A 403 18.95 -23.15 5.38
N THR A 404 19.83 -22.14 5.50
CA THR A 404 20.36 -21.70 6.79
C THR A 404 19.59 -20.52 7.39
N ALA A 405 19.85 -20.22 8.66
CA ALA A 405 19.23 -19.10 9.37
C ALA A 405 19.90 -17.75 9.01
N PRO A 406 19.12 -16.66 8.87
CA PRO A 406 19.66 -15.32 8.66
C PRO A 406 20.10 -14.69 9.99
N LEU A 407 21.27 -15.08 10.52
CA LEU A 407 21.71 -14.64 11.85
C LEU A 407 22.28 -13.21 11.92
N ASP A 408 22.65 -12.61 10.78
CA ASP A 408 23.21 -11.25 10.69
C ASP A 408 22.26 -10.30 9.92
N LEU A 409 21.08 -10.05 10.50
CA LEU A 409 20.04 -9.23 9.87
C LEU A 409 20.18 -7.73 10.18
N PRO A 410 20.06 -6.83 9.18
CA PRO A 410 19.88 -5.41 9.47
C PRO A 410 18.46 -5.13 9.96
N GLY A 411 18.27 -4.03 10.69
CA GLY A 411 16.94 -3.47 10.91
C GLY A 411 16.51 -2.43 9.89
N LEU A 412 15.25 -2.00 9.99
CA LEU A 412 14.71 -0.95 9.13
C LEU A 412 15.58 0.31 9.23
N LYS A 413 15.98 0.67 10.46
CA LYS A 413 16.87 1.79 10.73
C LYS A 413 18.20 1.67 9.97
N ASP A 414 18.86 0.51 10.02
CA ASP A 414 20.16 0.33 9.39
C ASP A 414 20.05 0.46 7.86
N MET A 415 19.02 -0.16 7.28
CA MET A 415 18.72 -0.08 5.84
C MET A 415 18.42 1.36 5.41
N THR A 416 17.54 2.06 6.11
CA THR A 416 17.14 3.44 5.76
C THR A 416 18.30 4.42 5.89
N LEU A 417 19.10 4.33 6.96
CA LEU A 417 20.26 5.22 7.11
C LEU A 417 21.30 4.98 6.00
N LYS A 418 21.52 3.72 5.62
CA LYS A 418 22.41 3.38 4.50
C LYS A 418 21.86 3.88 3.17
N ALA A 419 20.56 3.75 2.95
CA ALA A 419 19.88 4.26 1.77
C ALA A 419 20.05 5.77 1.64
N VAL A 420 19.86 6.52 2.73
CA VAL A 420 20.08 7.97 2.76
C VAL A 420 21.52 8.33 2.44
N ASP A 421 22.52 7.60 2.98
CA ASP A 421 23.94 7.84 2.65
C ASP A 421 24.22 7.66 1.13
N ILE A 422 23.68 6.60 0.52
CA ILE A 422 23.83 6.34 -0.92
C ILE A 422 23.09 7.39 -1.75
N LEU A 423 21.84 7.69 -1.43
CA LEU A 423 21.01 8.63 -2.20
C LEU A 423 21.54 10.07 -2.10
N LEU A 424 22.05 10.48 -0.94
CA LEU A 424 22.72 11.77 -0.80
C LEU A 424 23.98 11.85 -1.66
N GLU A 425 24.78 10.79 -1.75
CA GLU A 425 25.95 10.77 -2.62
C GLU A 425 25.55 10.79 -4.10
N ARG A 426 24.57 9.96 -4.49
CA ARG A 426 24.16 9.78 -5.89
C ARG A 426 23.36 10.94 -6.45
N SER A 427 22.67 11.69 -5.61
CA SER A 427 21.92 12.89 -6.01
C SER A 427 22.79 14.15 -6.10
N ARG A 428 24.07 14.11 -5.68
CA ARG A 428 24.98 15.26 -5.80
C ARG A 428 25.33 15.55 -7.26
N SER A 429 25.47 16.83 -7.57
CA SER A 429 25.97 17.33 -8.86
C SER A 429 27.17 18.23 -8.65
N SER A 430 28.10 18.25 -9.61
CA SER A 430 29.31 19.08 -9.59
C SER A 430 29.04 20.59 -9.65
N ASN A 431 27.80 21.02 -9.92
CA ASN A 431 27.39 22.42 -10.01
C ASN A 431 26.63 22.94 -8.78
N GLY A 432 26.48 22.13 -7.72
CA GLY A 432 25.88 22.55 -6.44
C GLY A 432 24.36 22.39 -6.33
N ASN A 433 23.63 22.22 -7.44
CA ASN A 433 22.19 21.94 -7.45
C ASN A 433 21.96 20.48 -7.89
N GLY A 434 22.21 19.53 -6.99
CA GLY A 434 21.99 18.10 -7.21
C GLY A 434 20.59 17.76 -7.73
N THR A 435 20.42 16.62 -8.38
CA THR A 435 19.12 16.17 -8.91
C THR A 435 18.10 15.93 -7.79
N GLY A 436 18.59 15.67 -6.58
CA GLY A 436 17.78 15.31 -5.41
C GLY A 436 17.38 13.84 -5.45
N PHE A 437 16.60 13.39 -4.47
CA PHE A 437 16.14 12.01 -4.43
C PHE A 437 14.72 11.83 -3.90
N PHE A 438 14.11 10.69 -4.23
CA PHE A 438 12.90 10.16 -3.60
C PHE A 438 13.21 8.84 -2.89
N LEU A 439 12.92 8.73 -1.60
CA LEU A 439 13.07 7.50 -0.84
C LEU A 439 11.72 7.08 -0.25
N MET A 440 11.32 5.84 -0.49
CA MET A 440 10.27 5.19 0.29
C MET A 440 10.91 4.28 1.36
N SER A 441 10.43 4.37 2.61
CA SER A 441 10.88 3.53 3.72
C SER A 441 9.68 2.95 4.48
N GLU A 442 9.52 1.63 4.46
CA GLU A 442 8.33 0.95 4.96
C GLU A 442 8.57 0.13 6.22
N GLY A 443 7.78 0.38 7.26
CA GLY A 443 7.59 -0.50 8.41
C GLY A 443 6.48 -1.50 8.14
N ALA A 444 6.80 -2.53 7.36
CA ALA A 444 5.80 -3.37 6.72
C ALA A 444 5.15 -4.37 7.68
N SER A 445 5.92 -4.93 8.61
CA SER A 445 5.42 -5.93 9.56
C SER A 445 4.42 -5.41 10.58
N ILE A 446 4.13 -4.11 10.62
CA ILE A 446 3.01 -3.57 11.41
C ILE A 446 1.71 -4.21 10.95
N ASP A 447 1.44 -4.19 9.64
CA ASP A 447 0.30 -4.84 8.99
C ASP A 447 0.33 -6.36 9.18
N LYS A 448 1.42 -7.02 8.78
CA LYS A 448 1.53 -8.48 8.79
C LYS A 448 1.22 -9.06 10.18
N GLN A 449 1.71 -8.40 11.23
CA GLN A 449 1.46 -8.84 12.60
C GLN A 449 0.09 -8.44 13.13
N MET A 450 -0.51 -7.35 12.63
CA MET A 450 -1.91 -7.02 12.91
C MET A 450 -2.88 -8.03 12.28
N HIS A 451 -2.62 -8.50 11.06
CA HIS A 451 -3.33 -9.64 10.46
C HIS A 451 -3.24 -10.91 11.30
N ALA A 452 -2.04 -11.21 11.84
CA ALA A 452 -1.81 -12.36 12.72
C ALA A 452 -2.38 -12.18 14.14
N LEU A 453 -2.90 -10.99 14.48
CA LEU A 453 -3.31 -10.57 15.81
C LEU A 453 -2.19 -10.69 16.87
N ASP A 454 -0.93 -10.55 16.43
CA ASP A 454 0.26 -10.52 17.27
C ASP A 454 0.65 -9.06 17.57
N TYR A 455 -0.10 -8.45 18.48
CA TYR A 455 -0.02 -7.01 18.71
C TYR A 455 1.32 -6.56 19.32
N ASP A 456 1.97 -7.39 20.14
CA ASP A 456 3.27 -7.03 20.72
C ASP A 456 4.34 -6.94 19.63
N ARG A 457 4.36 -7.88 18.67
CA ARG A 457 5.25 -7.82 17.50
C ARG A 457 4.91 -6.63 16.59
N ALA A 458 3.63 -6.42 16.29
CA ALA A 458 3.18 -5.28 15.46
C ALA A 458 3.61 -3.93 16.06
N LEU A 459 3.38 -3.73 17.36
CA LEU A 459 3.74 -2.49 18.06
C LEU A 459 5.25 -2.35 18.26
N GLY A 460 6.00 -3.47 18.34
CA GLY A 460 7.46 -3.46 18.32
C GLY A 460 8.03 -2.95 17.01
N ASP A 461 7.51 -3.41 15.88
CA ASP A 461 7.91 -2.90 14.55
C ASP A 461 7.48 -1.43 14.35
N LEU A 462 6.34 -1.01 14.91
CA LEU A 462 5.95 0.41 14.92
C LEU A 462 6.94 1.29 15.74
N LEU A 463 7.50 0.77 16.83
CA LEU A 463 8.55 1.46 17.58
C LEU A 463 9.87 1.51 16.80
N GLU A 464 10.23 0.45 16.07
CA GLU A 464 11.39 0.48 15.15
C GLU A 464 11.18 1.49 14.03
N PHE A 465 9.96 1.59 13.51
CA PHE A 465 9.59 2.59 12.50
C PHE A 465 9.77 4.02 13.03
N ASP A 466 9.28 4.34 14.24
CA ASP A 466 9.50 5.65 14.87
C ASP A 466 10.99 5.94 15.12
N ASP A 467 11.76 4.95 15.60
CA ASP A 467 13.20 5.09 15.82
C ASP A 467 13.97 5.30 14.50
N THR A 468 13.49 4.69 13.41
CA THR A 468 14.04 4.89 12.07
C THR A 468 13.80 6.32 11.58
N ILE A 469 12.58 6.86 11.77
CA ILE A 469 12.26 8.25 11.43
C ILE A 469 13.16 9.19 12.25
N ARG A 470 13.32 8.93 13.56
CA ARG A 470 14.19 9.71 14.46
C ARG A 470 15.62 9.77 13.98
N ALA A 471 16.20 8.60 13.68
CA ALA A 471 17.57 8.51 13.21
C ALA A 471 17.75 9.21 11.86
N THR A 472 16.74 9.14 10.97
CA THR A 472 16.77 9.77 9.65
C THR A 472 16.70 11.29 9.75
N VAL A 473 15.78 11.84 10.55
CA VAL A 473 15.69 13.30 10.80
C VAL A 473 17.02 13.81 11.35
N LYS A 474 17.60 13.11 12.34
CA LYS A 474 18.91 13.45 12.88
C LYS A 474 20.00 13.43 11.80
N LYS A 475 20.05 12.38 10.98
CA LYS A 475 21.06 12.21 9.92
C LYS A 475 20.99 13.34 8.89
N LEU A 476 19.79 13.70 8.45
CA LEU A 476 19.58 14.82 7.52
C LEU A 476 20.00 16.15 8.15
N GLY A 477 19.72 16.34 9.45
CA GLY A 477 20.19 17.52 10.20
C GLY A 477 21.72 17.59 10.27
N ASP A 478 22.38 16.49 10.62
CA ASP A 478 23.84 16.40 10.68
C ASP A 478 24.49 16.62 9.29
N ALA A 479 23.80 16.21 8.21
CA ALA A 479 24.24 16.39 6.83
C ALA A 479 23.92 17.78 6.26
N GLY A 480 23.13 18.60 6.95
CA GLY A 480 22.67 19.91 6.46
C GLY A 480 21.64 19.83 5.33
N GLU A 481 20.90 18.73 5.23
CA GLU A 481 19.93 18.45 4.14
C GLU A 481 18.48 18.46 4.64
N LEU A 482 18.25 18.65 5.96
CA LEU A 482 16.91 18.61 6.55
C LEU A 482 15.99 19.72 6.00
N ASP A 483 16.50 20.95 5.86
CA ASP A 483 15.71 22.08 5.36
C ASP A 483 15.35 21.96 3.86
N ASP A 484 16.09 21.12 3.12
CA ASP A 484 15.87 20.84 1.70
C ASP A 484 15.06 19.55 1.46
N THR A 485 14.69 18.83 2.52
CA THR A 485 14.03 17.52 2.45
C THR A 485 12.60 17.60 2.99
N LEU A 486 11.62 17.26 2.16
CA LEU A 486 10.26 17.01 2.61
C LEU A 486 10.19 15.58 3.18
N ILE A 487 9.85 15.45 4.45
CA ILE A 487 9.63 14.16 5.11
C ILE A 487 8.13 14.01 5.36
N VAL A 488 7.55 12.93 4.84
CA VAL A 488 6.16 12.55 5.03
C VAL A 488 6.12 11.18 5.70
N VAL A 489 5.32 11.04 6.75
CA VAL A 489 5.08 9.76 7.44
C VAL A 489 3.59 9.48 7.38
N THR A 490 3.18 8.33 6.86
CA THR A 490 1.77 7.94 6.83
C THR A 490 1.62 6.42 6.80
N ALA A 491 0.40 5.94 6.55
CA ALA A 491 0.08 4.55 6.25
C ALA A 491 -0.64 4.48 4.90
N ASP A 492 -0.70 3.30 4.33
CA ASP A 492 -1.47 2.98 3.14
C ASP A 492 -2.95 2.68 3.48
N HIS A 493 -3.20 2.00 4.61
CA HIS A 493 -4.52 1.74 5.16
C HIS A 493 -4.53 1.58 6.69
N GLY A 494 -5.72 1.41 7.27
CA GLY A 494 -5.90 1.17 8.70
C GLY A 494 -6.28 -0.27 9.03
N HIS A 495 -6.24 -0.58 10.33
CA HIS A 495 -6.85 -1.77 10.91
C HIS A 495 -7.83 -1.40 12.01
N GLY A 496 -8.78 -2.30 12.30
CA GLY A 496 -9.76 -2.17 13.38
C GLY A 496 -9.18 -2.34 14.79
N PHE A 497 -7.94 -1.90 15.05
CA PHE A 497 -7.24 -2.06 16.32
C PHE A 497 -7.54 -0.93 17.32
N ASP A 498 -7.72 -1.27 18.59
CA ASP A 498 -7.78 -0.31 19.71
C ASP A 498 -7.33 -0.95 21.04
N VAL A 499 -7.03 -0.13 22.06
CA VAL A 499 -6.73 -0.56 23.43
C VAL A 499 -7.84 -0.10 24.37
N PHE A 500 -8.63 -1.04 24.88
CA PHE A 500 -9.79 -0.72 25.71
C PHE A 500 -9.51 -0.77 27.23
N GLY A 501 -8.29 -1.11 27.64
CA GLY A 501 -7.89 -1.16 29.03
C GLY A 501 -6.53 -1.84 29.25
N VAL A 502 -6.34 -2.36 30.45
CA VAL A 502 -5.17 -3.15 30.85
C VAL A 502 -5.66 -4.45 31.47
N ALA A 503 -4.97 -5.55 31.21
CA ALA A 503 -5.26 -6.87 31.76
C ALA A 503 -4.24 -7.26 32.83
N ASP A 504 -4.72 -7.77 33.98
CA ASP A 504 -3.88 -8.47 34.96
C ASP A 504 -3.66 -9.92 34.51
N THR A 505 -2.56 -10.16 33.81
CA THR A 505 -2.24 -11.45 33.18
C THR A 505 -2.01 -12.58 34.20
N GLN A 506 -1.68 -12.25 35.46
CA GLN A 506 -1.58 -13.24 36.54
C GLN A 506 -2.95 -13.58 37.10
N TYR A 507 -3.82 -12.59 37.31
CA TYR A 507 -5.19 -12.83 37.73
C TYR A 507 -5.93 -13.67 36.69
N LEU A 508 -5.78 -13.35 35.40
CA LEU A 508 -6.38 -14.09 34.28
C LEU A 508 -6.04 -15.59 34.37
N ALA A 509 -4.76 -15.94 34.47
CA ALA A 509 -4.35 -17.35 34.49
C ALA A 509 -4.75 -18.10 35.77
N ALA A 510 -5.08 -17.39 36.86
CA ALA A 510 -5.61 -18.02 38.06
C ALA A 510 -7.10 -18.39 37.93
N GLN A 511 -7.82 -17.90 36.90
CA GLN A 511 -9.24 -18.16 36.70
C GLN A 511 -9.48 -19.47 35.92
N THR A 512 -10.52 -20.19 36.30
CA THR A 512 -10.87 -21.49 35.70
C THR A 512 -11.98 -21.43 34.66
N SER A 513 -12.67 -20.29 34.52
CA SER A 513 -13.74 -20.10 33.53
C SER A 513 -13.45 -18.91 32.63
N ASP A 514 -13.90 -18.96 31.38
CA ASP A 514 -13.73 -17.87 30.43
C ASP A 514 -14.39 -16.57 30.92
N ARG A 515 -15.53 -16.67 31.61
CA ARG A 515 -16.18 -15.52 32.23
C ARG A 515 -15.31 -14.91 33.34
N GLY A 516 -14.70 -15.73 34.20
CA GLY A 516 -13.80 -15.24 35.25
C GLY A 516 -12.53 -14.62 34.68
N LYS A 517 -11.96 -15.21 33.62
CA LYS A 517 -10.77 -14.67 32.93
C LYS A 517 -11.02 -13.26 32.39
N ARG A 518 -12.22 -12.97 31.88
CA ARG A 518 -12.61 -11.63 31.43
C ARG A 518 -12.61 -10.57 32.54
N ASP A 519 -12.81 -10.97 33.80
CA ASP A 519 -12.73 -10.05 34.94
C ASP A 519 -11.29 -9.54 35.20
N ALA A 520 -10.28 -10.10 34.52
CA ALA A 520 -8.92 -9.59 34.53
C ALA A 520 -8.75 -8.25 33.78
N VAL A 521 -9.70 -7.89 32.91
CA VAL A 521 -9.66 -6.64 32.15
C VAL A 521 -10.17 -5.50 33.01
N GLY A 522 -9.29 -4.55 33.30
CA GLY A 522 -9.62 -3.34 34.03
C GLY A 522 -10.41 -2.34 33.19
N THR A 523 -11.49 -1.79 33.75
CA THR A 523 -12.30 -0.72 33.14
C THR A 523 -12.20 0.58 33.96
N TYR A 524 -12.33 1.74 33.31
CA TYR A 524 -12.29 3.06 33.96
C TYR A 524 -11.11 3.20 34.95
N GLU A 525 -11.35 3.48 36.23
CA GLU A 525 -10.30 3.60 37.26
C GLU A 525 -9.49 2.32 37.46
N ARG A 526 -10.10 1.16 37.17
CA ARG A 526 -9.47 -0.17 37.27
C ARG A 526 -8.64 -0.53 36.05
N SER A 527 -8.70 0.24 34.96
CA SER A 527 -7.72 0.10 33.86
C SER A 527 -6.30 0.32 34.35
N GLY A 528 -6.08 1.08 35.43
CA GLY A 528 -4.77 1.19 36.07
C GLY A 528 -3.67 1.71 35.15
N LEU A 529 -2.42 1.39 35.47
CA LEU A 529 -1.25 1.75 34.67
C LEU A 529 -0.57 0.48 34.17
N SER A 530 -0.16 0.47 32.91
CA SER A 530 0.60 -0.65 32.36
C SER A 530 2.01 -0.72 32.96
N HIS A 531 2.62 -1.90 32.91
CA HIS A 531 3.95 -2.15 33.47
C HIS A 531 5.07 -2.25 32.42
N TYR A 532 4.82 -1.88 31.16
CA TYR A 532 5.83 -1.96 30.08
C TYR A 532 7.08 -1.09 30.33
N THR A 533 6.92 0.05 31.02
CA THR A 533 8.01 0.96 31.37
C THR A 533 8.50 0.80 32.82
N VAL A 534 8.15 -0.32 33.45
CA VAL A 534 8.64 -0.73 34.77
C VAL A 534 9.66 -1.84 34.57
N ALA A 535 10.88 -1.67 35.09
CA ALA A 535 11.92 -2.68 35.03
C ALA A 535 11.44 -4.01 35.66
N ARG A 536 11.87 -5.13 35.07
CA ARG A 536 11.51 -6.44 35.60
C ARG A 536 12.19 -6.69 36.97
N PRO A 537 11.56 -7.44 37.88
CA PRO A 537 12.15 -7.79 39.18
C PRO A 537 13.47 -8.57 39.09
N ASP A 538 13.70 -9.27 37.98
CA ASP A 538 14.96 -9.99 37.67
C ASP A 538 16.08 -9.07 37.14
N GLY A 539 15.80 -7.76 36.99
CA GLY A 539 16.78 -6.75 36.58
C GLY A 539 17.03 -6.68 35.07
N VAL A 540 16.23 -7.36 34.24
CA VAL A 540 16.34 -7.26 32.78
C VAL A 540 15.84 -5.89 32.31
N GLU A 541 16.75 -5.09 31.78
CA GLU A 541 16.47 -3.96 30.89
C GLU A 541 17.01 -4.33 29.51
N TYR A 542 16.17 -4.28 28.49
CA TYR A 542 16.56 -4.73 27.14
C TYR A 542 17.61 -3.84 26.46
N GLY A 543 18.08 -2.77 27.12
CA GLY A 543 19.19 -1.94 26.63
C GLY A 543 18.89 -1.16 25.35
N THR A 544 17.64 -1.15 24.90
CA THR A 544 17.14 -0.61 23.62
C THR A 544 16.89 0.90 23.67
N GLY A 545 17.24 1.55 24.78
CA GLY A 545 17.12 2.99 24.96
C GLY A 545 15.73 3.43 25.47
N PRO A 546 15.52 4.75 25.60
CA PRO A 546 14.34 5.31 26.28
C PRO A 546 13.05 5.31 25.43
N HIS A 547 13.07 4.68 24.25
CA HIS A 547 11.98 4.68 23.28
C HIS A 547 11.33 3.30 23.09
N PHE A 548 11.79 2.29 23.84
CA PHE A 548 11.27 0.93 23.81
C PHE A 548 10.84 0.49 25.22
N PRO A 549 9.95 -0.52 25.34
CA PRO A 549 9.59 -1.11 26.62
C PRO A 549 10.80 -1.61 27.41
N LEU A 550 10.76 -1.42 28.73
CA LEU A 550 11.69 -2.08 29.65
C LEU A 550 11.26 -3.53 29.93
N ASN A 551 9.97 -3.83 29.74
CA ASN A 551 9.39 -5.13 30.02
C ASN A 551 8.32 -5.49 28.97
N TRP A 552 8.62 -6.47 28.12
CA TRP A 552 7.68 -7.01 27.12
C TRP A 552 6.70 -8.05 27.67
N SER A 553 6.89 -8.52 28.92
CA SER A 553 5.98 -9.49 29.56
C SER A 553 5.47 -8.94 30.91
N PRO A 554 4.80 -7.78 30.93
CA PRO A 554 4.29 -7.19 32.16
C PRO A 554 3.12 -8.00 32.75
N ARG A 555 2.97 -7.94 34.08
CA ARG A 555 1.75 -8.42 34.75
C ARG A 555 0.52 -7.62 34.31
N TYR A 556 0.66 -6.30 34.26
CA TYR A 556 -0.39 -5.38 33.80
C TYR A 556 -0.07 -4.98 32.36
N ALA A 557 -0.56 -5.78 31.42
CA ALA A 557 -0.37 -5.64 29.97
C ALA A 557 -1.54 -4.86 29.37
N ILE A 558 -1.36 -4.29 28.17
CA ILE A 558 -2.49 -3.67 27.46
C ILE A 558 -3.55 -4.73 27.16
N ALA A 559 -4.82 -4.32 27.13
CA ALA A 559 -5.91 -5.15 26.63
C ALA A 559 -6.30 -4.65 25.23
N PRO A 560 -5.60 -5.13 24.17
CA PRO A 560 -5.92 -4.78 22.79
C PRO A 560 -7.16 -5.52 22.27
N GLY A 561 -7.84 -4.90 21.34
CA GLY A 561 -8.95 -5.46 20.59
C GLY A 561 -8.79 -5.21 19.10
N PHE A 562 -9.36 -6.11 18.31
CA PHE A 562 -9.37 -6.03 16.85
C PHE A 562 -10.79 -6.30 16.36
N GLY A 563 -11.40 -5.31 15.71
CA GLY A 563 -12.82 -5.29 15.36
C GLY A 563 -13.20 -6.21 14.19
N ALA A 564 -12.26 -6.50 13.29
CA ALA A 564 -12.46 -7.35 12.10
C ALA A 564 -11.52 -8.56 12.15
N ALA A 565 -11.79 -9.51 13.05
CA ALA A 565 -10.90 -10.63 13.36
C ALA A 565 -11.66 -11.97 13.41
N PRO A 566 -10.95 -13.10 13.21
CA PRO A 566 -11.50 -14.44 13.41
C PRO A 566 -11.69 -14.78 14.89
N ASP A 567 -12.32 -15.93 15.12
CA ASP A 567 -12.35 -16.60 16.43
C ASP A 567 -10.93 -16.82 16.95
N ARG A 568 -10.73 -16.59 18.25
CA ARG A 568 -9.40 -16.76 18.88
C ARG A 568 -9.48 -17.04 20.37
N ARG A 569 -8.32 -17.40 20.95
CA ARG A 569 -8.10 -17.35 22.39
C ARG A 569 -7.22 -16.16 22.75
N GLU A 570 -7.52 -15.53 23.88
CA GLU A 570 -6.79 -14.34 24.34
C GLU A 570 -6.37 -14.46 25.81
N ASN A 571 -5.10 -14.20 26.07
CA ASN A 571 -4.50 -14.21 27.41
C ASN A 571 -3.68 -12.93 27.73
N TYR A 572 -3.56 -12.00 26.77
CA TYR A 572 -2.87 -10.71 26.84
C TYR A 572 -1.39 -10.80 27.22
N ARG A 573 -0.76 -11.94 26.98
CA ARG A 573 0.67 -12.16 27.22
C ARG A 573 1.41 -12.15 25.89
N LEU A 574 2.67 -11.73 25.93
CA LEU A 574 3.59 -11.97 24.84
C LEU A 574 3.69 -13.46 24.53
N HIS A 575 3.58 -13.82 23.25
CA HIS A 575 3.81 -15.17 22.75
C HIS A 575 5.28 -15.36 22.38
N GLU A 576 5.93 -16.42 22.91
CA GLU A 576 7.35 -16.71 22.65
C GLU A 576 7.63 -17.02 21.17
N ALA A 577 6.66 -17.59 20.46
CA ALA A 577 6.69 -17.81 19.01
C ALA A 577 5.61 -16.97 18.30
N PRO A 578 5.73 -16.73 16.99
CA PRO A 578 4.68 -16.09 16.19
C PRO A 578 3.33 -16.77 16.35
N ARG A 579 2.25 -15.98 16.43
CA ARG A 579 0.90 -16.51 16.66
C ARG A 579 0.37 -17.30 15.46
N ARG A 580 -0.39 -18.36 15.79
CA ARG A 580 -1.25 -19.09 14.86
C ARG A 580 -2.66 -19.13 15.44
N VAL A 581 -3.42 -18.05 15.24
CA VAL A 581 -4.69 -17.79 15.94
C VAL A 581 -5.81 -18.77 15.62
N VAL A 582 -5.78 -19.36 14.42
CA VAL A 582 -6.79 -20.32 13.95
C VAL A 582 -6.15 -21.58 13.36
N VAL A 583 -6.96 -22.64 13.29
CA VAL A 583 -6.71 -23.88 12.56
C VAL A 583 -7.92 -24.21 11.71
N GLU A 584 -7.73 -25.02 10.66
CA GLU A 584 -8.86 -25.55 9.89
C GLU A 584 -9.73 -26.45 10.79
N SER A 585 -11.05 -26.35 10.61
CA SER A 585 -12.03 -27.18 11.30
C SER A 585 -11.91 -28.64 10.86
N GLU A 586 -11.78 -29.56 11.82
CA GLU A 586 -11.85 -31.01 11.58
C GLU A 586 -13.29 -31.56 11.65
N GLY A 587 -14.29 -30.67 11.84
CA GLY A 587 -15.70 -31.02 12.02
C GLY A 587 -16.50 -31.13 10.71
N GLU A 588 -17.84 -31.20 10.82
CA GLU A 588 -18.75 -31.21 9.66
C GLU A 588 -18.92 -29.82 9.01
N GLU A 589 -18.43 -28.76 9.66
CA GLU A 589 -18.50 -27.38 9.15
C GLU A 589 -17.14 -26.95 8.60
N ASP A 590 -17.12 -26.56 7.31
CA ASP A 590 -15.94 -26.03 6.62
C ASP A 590 -15.54 -24.64 7.18
N GLY A 591 -14.24 -24.38 7.29
CA GLY A 591 -13.69 -23.08 7.69
C GLY A 591 -12.64 -23.16 8.79
N TYR A 592 -12.42 -22.03 9.46
CA TYR A 592 -11.41 -21.86 10.50
C TYR A 592 -12.05 -21.71 11.88
N VAL A 593 -11.42 -22.33 12.88
CA VAL A 593 -11.78 -22.23 14.29
C VAL A 593 -10.60 -21.75 15.12
N ALA A 594 -10.87 -21.18 16.29
CA ALA A 594 -9.81 -20.76 17.21
C ALA A 594 -8.85 -21.91 17.53
N ASN A 595 -7.55 -21.67 17.36
CA ASN A 595 -6.52 -22.65 17.69
C ASN A 595 -6.45 -22.84 19.22
N PRO A 596 -6.68 -24.05 19.76
CA PRO A 596 -6.60 -24.29 21.20
C PRO A 596 -5.18 -24.19 21.76
N GLU A 597 -4.16 -24.36 20.92
CA GLU A 597 -2.74 -24.25 21.30
C GLU A 597 -2.27 -22.78 21.34
N ASP A 598 -2.92 -21.89 20.58
CA ASP A 598 -2.66 -20.47 20.65
C ASP A 598 -3.33 -19.85 21.88
N GLY A 599 -2.59 -18.99 22.59
CA GLY A 599 -3.13 -18.27 23.74
C GLY A 599 -3.56 -19.20 24.87
N GLU A 600 -2.81 -20.28 25.13
CA GLU A 600 -3.13 -21.27 26.17
C GLU A 600 -3.43 -20.59 27.52
N GLY A 601 -4.44 -21.09 28.23
CA GLY A 601 -4.94 -20.47 29.46
C GLY A 601 -5.78 -19.21 29.24
N GLY A 602 -5.91 -18.72 28.00
CA GLY A 602 -6.77 -17.61 27.61
C GLY A 602 -8.27 -17.94 27.61
N PHE A 603 -9.11 -16.94 27.35
CA PHE A 603 -10.55 -17.10 27.15
C PHE A 603 -10.92 -16.99 25.68
N PHE A 604 -12.02 -17.61 25.27
CA PHE A 604 -12.50 -17.53 23.91
C PHE A 604 -13.04 -16.13 23.57
N VAL A 605 -12.63 -15.61 22.42
CA VAL A 605 -13.13 -14.38 21.83
C VAL A 605 -13.74 -14.74 20.47
N GLN A 606 -15.05 -14.54 20.36
CA GLN A 606 -15.76 -14.74 19.11
C GLN A 606 -15.36 -13.67 18.09
N GLY A 607 -15.05 -14.10 16.88
CA GLY A 607 -14.75 -13.29 15.73
C GLY A 607 -15.98 -12.62 15.14
N THR A 608 -15.72 -11.69 14.23
CA THR A 608 -16.73 -10.91 13.50
C THR A 608 -16.68 -11.16 12.00
N LEU A 609 -15.64 -11.83 11.53
CA LEU A 609 -15.44 -12.18 10.12
C LEU A 609 -16.16 -13.48 9.74
N PRO A 610 -16.37 -13.72 8.44
CA PRO A 610 -16.79 -15.04 7.95
C PRO A 610 -15.86 -16.15 8.44
N THR A 611 -16.39 -17.35 8.68
CA THR A 611 -15.61 -18.51 9.16
C THR A 611 -14.55 -18.97 8.15
N SER A 612 -14.60 -18.52 6.90
CA SER A 612 -13.57 -18.76 5.89
C SER A 612 -12.36 -17.82 5.98
N SER A 613 -12.41 -16.77 6.82
CA SER A 613 -11.32 -15.79 6.95
C SER A 613 -10.38 -16.17 8.12
N PRO A 614 -9.11 -16.52 7.85
CA PRO A 614 -8.21 -17.03 8.89
C PRO A 614 -7.45 -15.96 9.68
N SER A 615 -7.57 -14.68 9.30
CA SER A 615 -6.75 -13.59 9.82
C SER A 615 -7.58 -12.33 10.04
N GLY A 616 -7.04 -11.38 10.82
CA GLY A 616 -7.58 -10.02 10.86
C GLY A 616 -7.64 -9.40 9.46
N VAL A 617 -8.41 -8.35 9.24
CA VAL A 617 -8.45 -7.63 7.95
C VAL A 617 -8.39 -6.11 8.16
N HIS A 618 -8.07 -5.39 7.09
CA HIS A 618 -8.00 -3.93 7.10
C HIS A 618 -9.34 -3.27 7.48
N SER A 619 -9.30 -1.97 7.77
CA SER A 619 -10.49 -1.16 8.07
C SER A 619 -10.53 0.14 7.27
N ILE A 620 -11.71 0.76 7.23
CA ILE A 620 -11.96 2.06 6.60
C ILE A 620 -11.40 3.26 7.40
N THR A 621 -10.61 3.01 8.44
CA THR A 621 -10.13 4.06 9.33
C THR A 621 -9.21 5.01 8.58
N ASP A 622 -9.55 6.30 8.55
CA ASP A 622 -8.65 7.35 8.05
C ASP A 622 -7.31 7.25 8.78
N VAL A 623 -6.22 7.27 8.02
CA VAL A 623 -4.87 7.08 8.57
C VAL A 623 -4.16 8.41 8.79
N PRO A 624 -3.32 8.53 9.84
CA PRO A 624 -2.62 9.76 10.12
C PRO A 624 -1.53 10.04 9.08
N LEU A 625 -1.26 11.32 8.85
CA LEU A 625 -0.14 11.78 8.05
C LEU A 625 0.61 12.89 8.80
N PHE A 626 1.91 12.70 8.97
CA PHE A 626 2.81 13.68 9.57
C PHE A 626 3.73 14.26 8.49
N ALA A 627 3.93 15.57 8.48
CA ALA A 627 4.85 16.20 7.52
C ALA A 627 5.82 17.20 8.16
N MET A 628 7.08 17.21 7.70
CA MET A 628 8.06 18.26 8.02
C MET A 628 8.92 18.64 6.80
N GLY A 629 9.42 19.88 6.80
CA GLY A 629 10.28 20.41 5.74
C GLY A 629 9.51 21.28 4.73
N PRO A 630 10.05 21.47 3.51
CA PRO A 630 9.42 22.27 2.47
C PRO A 630 7.98 21.84 2.18
N CYS A 631 7.08 22.80 2.00
CA CYS A 631 5.64 22.56 1.74
C CYS A 631 4.84 21.85 2.84
N GLN A 632 5.41 21.51 4.01
CA GLN A 632 4.73 20.75 5.08
C GLN A 632 3.28 21.20 5.38
N GLN A 633 3.01 22.51 5.34
CA GLN A 633 1.69 23.09 5.64
C GLN A 633 0.57 22.55 4.73
N THR A 634 0.87 22.08 3.53
CA THR A 634 -0.13 21.54 2.59
C THR A 634 -0.72 20.21 3.04
N PHE A 635 -0.09 19.55 4.00
CA PHE A 635 -0.48 18.24 4.52
C PHE A 635 -1.39 18.29 5.75
N ALA A 636 -1.78 19.49 6.21
CA ALA A 636 -2.77 19.65 7.27
C ALA A 636 -4.21 19.39 6.75
N GLY A 637 -5.08 18.88 7.64
CA GLY A 637 -6.49 18.63 7.33
C GLY A 637 -6.79 17.17 6.98
N VAL A 638 -7.93 16.94 6.34
CA VAL A 638 -8.39 15.61 5.89
C VAL A 638 -8.60 15.66 4.39
N TYR A 639 -8.05 14.71 3.66
CA TYR A 639 -8.06 14.67 2.19
C TYR A 639 -8.03 13.22 1.68
N ASP A 640 -8.13 13.05 0.37
CA ASP A 640 -8.02 11.74 -0.25
C ASP A 640 -6.56 11.28 -0.33
N ASN A 641 -6.28 9.97 -0.27
CA ASN A 641 -4.90 9.48 -0.38
C ASN A 641 -4.20 9.88 -1.69
N THR A 642 -4.95 10.08 -2.77
CA THR A 642 -4.42 10.61 -4.04
C THR A 642 -3.86 12.03 -3.91
N ASP A 643 -4.35 12.85 -2.97
CA ASP A 643 -3.83 14.20 -2.76
C ASP A 643 -2.40 14.17 -2.18
N VAL A 644 -1.95 13.08 -1.55
CA VAL A 644 -0.57 12.94 -1.07
C VAL A 644 0.41 13.03 -2.24
N PHE A 645 0.14 12.30 -3.33
CA PHE A 645 0.90 12.39 -4.57
C PHE A 645 0.96 13.81 -5.10
N PHE A 646 -0.20 14.48 -5.25
CA PHE A 646 -0.23 15.83 -5.83
C PHE A 646 0.49 16.86 -4.95
N LYS A 647 0.43 16.73 -3.62
CA LYS A 647 1.16 17.59 -2.67
C LYS A 647 2.68 17.39 -2.80
N ILE A 648 3.15 16.14 -2.87
CA ILE A 648 4.56 15.80 -3.08
C ILE A 648 5.02 16.33 -4.44
N ALA A 649 4.29 16.01 -5.51
CA ALA A 649 4.62 16.40 -6.88
C ALA A 649 4.66 17.92 -7.06
N SER A 650 3.71 18.64 -6.44
CA SER A 650 3.70 20.11 -6.42
C SER A 650 4.91 20.68 -5.68
N CYS A 651 5.31 20.06 -4.56
CA CYS A 651 6.48 20.51 -3.81
C CYS A 651 7.79 20.28 -4.57
N LEU A 652 7.85 19.22 -5.38
CA LEU A 652 8.96 18.90 -6.26
C LEU A 652 8.93 19.65 -7.61
N GLY A 653 7.89 20.47 -7.87
CA GLY A 653 7.76 21.21 -9.13
C GLY A 653 7.66 20.30 -10.36
N LEU A 654 6.96 19.15 -10.25
CA LEU A 654 6.92 18.14 -11.31
C LEU A 654 5.93 18.46 -12.44
N GLY A 655 5.05 19.44 -12.28
CA GLY A 655 4.14 19.84 -13.35
C GLY A 655 4.91 20.43 -14.55
N GLN A 656 4.52 20.09 -15.77
CA GLN A 656 5.13 20.57 -17.00
C GLN A 656 4.13 21.37 -17.85
N ALA A 657 4.56 22.52 -18.37
CA ALA A 657 3.75 23.34 -19.28
C ALA A 657 3.76 22.85 -20.73
N SER A 658 4.67 21.93 -21.09
CA SER A 658 4.79 21.35 -22.43
C SER A 658 5.59 20.05 -22.38
N ALA A 659 5.59 19.29 -23.47
CA ALA A 659 6.43 18.10 -23.58
C ALA A 659 7.92 18.46 -23.43
N VAL A 660 8.61 17.82 -22.48
CA VAL A 660 10.06 17.97 -22.32
C VAL A 660 10.74 17.23 -23.48
N PRO A 661 11.50 17.90 -24.36
CA PRO A 661 12.24 17.22 -25.40
C PRO A 661 13.29 16.28 -24.77
N PRO A 662 13.55 15.10 -25.34
CA PRO A 662 14.65 14.26 -24.88
C PRO A 662 15.96 15.06 -24.91
N GLY A 663 16.58 15.27 -23.75
CA GLY A 663 17.95 15.81 -23.65
C GLY A 663 18.13 17.29 -23.31
N ARG A 664 17.12 18.03 -22.85
CA ARG A 664 17.38 19.28 -22.10
C ARG A 664 17.66 18.95 -20.63
N ARG A 665 18.94 18.99 -20.27
CA ARG A 665 19.47 18.81 -18.92
C ARG A 665 19.51 20.12 -18.17
#